data_AF-A0A2J8A9T1-F1
#
_entry.id   AF-A0A2J8A9T1-F1
#
_cell.length_a   1.000
_cell.length_b   1.000
_cell.length_c   1.000
_cell.angle_alpha   90.00
_cell.angle_beta   90.00
_cell.angle_gamma   90.00
#
_symmetry.space_group_name_H-M   'P 1'
#
loop_
_entity.id
_entity.type
_entity.pdbx_description
1 polymer ?
#
loop_
_entity_poly.entity_id
_entity_poly.type
_entity_poly.pdbx_seq_one_letter_code
_entity_poly.pdbx_strand_id
1 'polypeptide(L)'
;MEGPLDDWRRSLNQRTFTDLGNGSFIIPNDGQCFCEAWLKSKGSHVEGLVANVLQWSAFGFSALILVFYAYQTWKATCGWEEIYVCAIEFTKVIIEFFHEFDEPAMLMLSSGARVQWLRYGEWLLTCPVILIHLSNLTGLKDDYNKRTMRLLVSDIGTIVWGATSAMSKGYVKIVFFLLGCCYGANTFFHAAKAYHTVPKGNCRLIVRCMAWLFFVSWGMSPILFVLGPEGFGHLTVYGSTIGHTIIDVMSKNCWGLFGHVLRVKIHEHILLHGDIRKKTKIKVAGQEMEVETLMAEEDEDTVKQPTAQYANRESFIVMRDRLKEKGFEVRASLGEGSPNGGEGGGDMAMQQSGAKAGMEMGKMGGGRAAIESGRVILAVPDISMVDFFREQFAMLPVPYELVPSLGADNTLQLVQQAAGMGGCDFVLMHPEFLRDRAPTGLAGRLRMMGQRTAAFGWAPLGPMRDLIEGASLDGWLEGPSFGAGISQPSLLALIARMQQAVAKAGMEMGKMGGGRAGWGRGPGGRAGGGEVGVRGNGMGMSGGMNGGMNTMMMGGGGGMNTMMMGGGGGMSPGGGMGGAGMMMGGGGSMGGASGMASMGGAGMMQQQMSGGGMGSMQPASSGRVIGTNPLYGSAPSPLSSQPGGGAMGGGGMSPGGGGMVGGGASEAEMLQSLMSEINRLKSELGEQH
;
A
#
# COMPACT_ATOMS: atom_id res chain seq x y z
N MET A 1 48.73 -19.36 16.43
CA MET A 1 48.61 -20.44 15.43
C MET A 1 47.16 -20.86 15.40
N GLU A 2 46.32 -20.09 14.70
CA GLU A 2 44.94 -20.48 14.40
C GLU A 2 44.96 -21.25 13.08
N GLY A 3 44.22 -22.35 13.01
CA GLY A 3 44.29 -23.32 11.93
C GLY A 3 43.62 -22.87 10.62
N PRO A 4 43.84 -23.58 9.50
CA PRO A 4 43.53 -23.14 8.13
C PRO A 4 42.04 -23.21 7.72
N LEU A 5 41.10 -23.30 8.67
CA LEU A 5 39.69 -23.58 8.36
C LEU A 5 38.82 -22.33 8.14
N ASP A 6 39.30 -21.14 8.49
CA ASP A 6 38.60 -19.88 8.21
C ASP A 6 38.91 -19.28 6.82
N ASP A 7 39.82 -19.90 6.05
CA ASP A 7 40.37 -19.35 4.80
C ASP A 7 39.47 -19.56 3.54
N TRP A 8 38.33 -20.25 3.70
CA TRP A 8 37.41 -20.55 2.59
C TRP A 8 36.25 -19.54 2.42
N ARG A 9 35.98 -18.68 3.40
CA ARG A 9 35.06 -17.53 3.19
C ARG A 9 35.84 -16.33 2.65
N ARG A 10 36.33 -16.47 1.42
CA ARG A 10 37.02 -15.38 0.71
C ARG A 10 36.03 -14.27 0.41
N SER A 11 36.23 -13.12 1.04
CA SER A 11 35.62 -11.86 0.62
C SER A 11 35.80 -11.67 -0.87
N LEU A 12 34.75 -11.17 -1.54
CA LEU A 12 34.78 -10.86 -2.97
C LEU A 12 35.79 -9.76 -3.34
N ASN A 13 36.33 -9.04 -2.35
CA ASN A 13 37.31 -7.97 -2.51
C ASN A 13 38.74 -8.44 -2.27
N GLN A 14 39.68 -7.77 -2.95
CA GLN A 14 41.11 -8.03 -2.88
C GLN A 14 41.65 -7.76 -1.47
N ARG A 15 42.23 -8.79 -0.83
CA ARG A 15 42.82 -8.69 0.52
C ARG A 15 44.34 -8.75 0.55
N THR A 16 44.97 -9.33 -0.45
CA THR A 16 46.43 -9.44 -0.53
C THR A 16 47.00 -8.29 -1.35
N PHE A 17 48.04 -7.66 -0.84
CA PHE A 17 48.75 -6.60 -1.55
C PHE A 17 50.22 -6.62 -1.12
N THR A 18 51.09 -6.09 -1.97
CA THR A 18 52.50 -5.90 -1.64
C THR A 18 52.75 -4.40 -1.45
N ASP A 19 53.08 -4.01 -0.23
CA ASP A 19 53.57 -2.66 0.07
C ASP A 19 55.04 -2.54 -0.39
N LEU A 20 55.32 -1.54 -1.22
CA LEU A 20 56.66 -1.28 -1.73
C LEU A 20 57.51 -0.41 -0.78
N GLY A 21 56.95 0.05 0.35
CA GLY A 21 57.64 0.86 1.36
C GLY A 21 57.82 2.33 0.98
N ASN A 22 57.33 2.74 -0.19
CA ASN A 22 57.32 4.12 -0.67
C ASN A 22 55.91 4.74 -0.71
N GLY A 23 54.94 4.09 -0.05
CA GLY A 23 53.52 4.48 -0.09
C GLY A 23 52.76 3.96 -1.32
N SER A 24 53.39 3.16 -2.18
CA SER A 24 52.74 2.48 -3.30
C SER A 24 52.41 1.03 -2.97
N PHE A 25 51.25 0.57 -3.43
CA PHE A 25 50.79 -0.81 -3.29
C PHE A 25 50.73 -1.50 -4.66
N ILE A 26 51.15 -2.77 -4.71
CA ILE A 26 50.90 -3.66 -5.85
C ILE A 26 49.77 -4.61 -5.48
N ILE A 27 48.77 -4.69 -6.34
CA ILE A 27 47.64 -5.62 -6.23
C ILE A 27 47.62 -6.57 -7.45
N PRO A 28 47.15 -7.80 -7.28
CA PRO A 28 46.83 -8.68 -8.41
C PRO A 28 45.83 -8.03 -9.38
N ASN A 29 45.99 -8.27 -10.67
CA ASN A 29 45.03 -7.85 -11.70
C ASN A 29 44.04 -8.99 -12.01
N ASP A 30 43.24 -9.37 -11.02
CA ASP A 30 42.25 -10.45 -11.10
C ASP A 30 40.81 -9.94 -11.22
N GLY A 31 40.64 -8.62 -11.38
CA GLY A 31 39.34 -7.96 -11.49
C GLY A 31 38.66 -7.65 -10.14
N GLN A 32 39.30 -7.96 -9.01
CA GLN A 32 38.76 -7.62 -7.69
C GLN A 32 39.03 -6.17 -7.32
N CYS A 33 38.09 -5.55 -6.61
CA CYS A 33 38.26 -4.21 -6.07
C CYS A 33 39.19 -4.22 -4.86
N PHE A 34 40.02 -3.16 -4.72
CA PHE A 34 40.90 -2.97 -3.58
C PHE A 34 40.70 -1.59 -2.93
N CYS A 35 40.64 -1.57 -1.59
CA CYS A 35 40.75 -0.36 -0.79
C CYS A 35 41.30 -0.72 0.60
N GLU A 36 42.37 -0.06 1.03
CA GLU A 36 42.98 -0.32 2.34
C GLU A 36 42.00 -0.09 3.50
N ALA A 37 41.11 0.92 3.38
CA ALA A 37 40.13 1.24 4.42
C ALA A 37 39.14 0.10 4.70
N TRP A 38 38.89 -0.76 3.72
CA TRP A 38 38.05 -1.95 3.86
C TRP A 38 38.69 -3.03 4.73
N LEU A 39 40.02 -3.07 4.78
CA LEU A 39 40.81 -4.05 5.53
C LEU A 39 40.95 -3.72 7.02
N LYS A 40 40.46 -2.54 7.46
CA LYS A 40 40.45 -2.17 8.88
C LYS A 40 39.74 -3.25 9.70
N SER A 41 40.24 -3.51 10.92
CA SER A 41 39.60 -4.46 11.82
C SER A 41 38.11 -4.15 12.02
N LYS A 42 37.32 -5.20 12.22
CA LYS A 42 35.90 -5.14 12.55
C LYS A 42 35.66 -5.00 14.06
N GLY A 43 36.68 -5.31 14.86
CA GLY A 43 36.67 -5.28 16.32
C GLY A 43 37.58 -6.35 16.91
N SER A 44 37.55 -6.49 18.22
CA SER A 44 38.24 -7.54 18.95
C SER A 44 37.54 -8.89 18.78
N HIS A 45 38.28 -9.98 19.01
CA HIS A 45 37.71 -11.34 19.03
C HIS A 45 36.60 -11.48 20.08
N VAL A 46 36.74 -10.83 21.23
CA VAL A 46 35.73 -10.87 22.31
C VAL A 46 34.42 -10.22 21.84
N GLU A 47 34.48 -9.06 21.20
CA GLU A 47 33.29 -8.42 20.62
C GLU A 47 32.66 -9.30 19.54
N GLY A 48 33.46 -9.93 18.67
CA GLY A 48 32.95 -10.86 17.66
C GLY A 48 32.21 -12.05 18.28
N LEU A 49 32.76 -12.64 19.36
CA LEU A 49 32.11 -13.73 20.08
C LEU A 49 30.79 -13.29 20.72
N VAL A 50 30.75 -12.12 21.36
CA VAL A 50 29.54 -11.59 22.01
C VAL A 50 28.47 -11.26 20.96
N ALA A 51 28.86 -10.67 19.82
CA ALA A 51 27.95 -10.41 18.70
C ALA A 51 27.30 -11.71 18.22
N ASN A 52 28.09 -12.75 17.98
CA ASN A 52 27.60 -14.06 17.55
C ASN A 52 26.62 -14.68 18.57
N VAL A 53 26.93 -14.62 19.87
CA VAL A 53 26.05 -15.15 20.93
C VAL A 53 24.71 -14.41 20.95
N LEU A 54 24.72 -13.09 20.82
CA LEU A 54 23.49 -12.29 20.79
C LEU A 54 22.68 -12.51 19.52
N GLN A 55 23.32 -12.65 18.35
CA GLN A 55 22.65 -13.00 17.10
C GLN A 55 21.96 -14.37 17.22
N TRP A 56 22.63 -15.39 17.77
CA TRP A 56 22.02 -16.70 18.03
C TRP A 56 20.86 -16.62 19.03
N SER A 57 20.97 -15.76 20.04
CA SER A 57 19.90 -15.53 21.00
C SER A 57 18.68 -14.88 20.32
N ALA A 58 18.91 -13.87 19.48
CA ALA A 58 17.87 -13.20 18.69
C ALA A 58 17.21 -14.15 17.68
N PHE A 59 18.00 -15.02 17.02
CA PHE A 59 17.52 -16.10 16.16
C PHE A 59 16.59 -17.04 16.93
N GLY A 60 17.06 -17.59 18.05
CA GLY A 60 16.29 -18.53 18.86
C GLY A 60 14.99 -17.90 19.39
N PHE A 61 15.07 -16.66 19.86
CA PHE A 61 13.90 -15.92 20.33
C PHE A 61 12.88 -15.64 19.22
N SER A 62 13.35 -15.23 18.05
CA SER A 62 12.50 -15.02 16.87
C SER A 62 11.85 -16.31 16.38
N ALA A 63 12.58 -17.43 16.36
CA ALA A 63 12.04 -18.73 16.00
C ALA A 63 10.93 -19.17 16.95
N LEU A 64 11.15 -19.05 18.27
CA LEU A 64 10.16 -19.40 19.29
C LEU A 64 8.91 -18.52 19.20
N ILE A 65 9.09 -17.21 19.00
CA ILE A 65 7.97 -16.28 18.82
C ILE A 65 7.21 -16.55 17.52
N LEU A 66 7.90 -16.89 16.43
CA LEU A 66 7.25 -17.20 15.16
C LEU A 66 6.41 -18.48 15.25
N VAL A 67 6.90 -19.52 15.94
CA VAL A 67 6.10 -20.73 16.25
C VAL A 67 4.89 -20.37 17.11
N PHE A 68 5.07 -19.51 18.11
CA PHE A 68 3.96 -19.00 18.92
C PHE A 68 2.94 -18.23 18.07
N TYR A 69 3.37 -17.34 17.18
CA TYR A 69 2.47 -16.62 16.29
C TYR A 69 1.80 -17.51 15.26
N ALA A 70 2.48 -18.51 14.71
CA ALA A 70 1.85 -19.50 13.83
C ALA A 70 0.71 -20.24 14.57
N TYR A 71 0.95 -20.64 15.82
CA TYR A 71 -0.09 -21.23 16.67
C TYR A 71 -1.23 -20.25 16.95
N GLN A 72 -0.94 -18.98 17.24
CA GLN A 72 -1.95 -17.96 17.51
C GLN A 72 -2.73 -17.53 16.25
N THR A 73 -2.12 -17.61 15.07
CA THR A 73 -2.72 -17.38 13.75
C THR A 73 -3.69 -18.48 13.40
N TRP A 74 -3.30 -19.74 13.65
CA TRP A 74 -4.22 -20.88 13.55
C TRP A 74 -5.43 -20.72 14.49
N LYS A 75 -5.27 -20.00 15.60
CA LYS A 75 -6.36 -19.63 16.52
C LYS A 75 -7.08 -18.32 16.13
N ALA A 76 -6.77 -17.74 14.98
CA ALA A 76 -7.26 -16.46 14.48
C ALA A 76 -7.05 -15.28 15.44
N THR A 77 -6.07 -15.31 16.35
CA THR A 77 -5.85 -14.23 17.35
C THR A 77 -4.65 -13.33 17.06
N CYS A 78 -3.83 -13.67 16.07
CA CYS A 78 -2.61 -12.95 15.74
C CYS A 78 -2.85 -11.95 14.62
N GLY A 79 -2.27 -10.76 14.73
CA GLY A 79 -2.18 -9.83 13.60
C GLY A 79 -1.12 -10.27 12.61
N TRP A 80 -1.20 -9.73 11.39
CA TRP A 80 -0.21 -9.99 10.35
C TRP A 80 1.07 -9.20 10.59
N GLU A 81 0.97 -8.06 11.29
CA GLU A 81 2.09 -7.15 11.52
C GLU A 81 3.18 -7.82 12.35
N GLU A 82 2.80 -8.51 13.43
CA GLU A 82 3.73 -9.18 14.33
C GLU A 82 4.41 -10.38 13.65
N ILE A 83 3.67 -11.13 12.81
CA ILE A 83 4.19 -12.26 12.04
C ILE A 83 5.20 -11.76 11.01
N TYR A 84 4.83 -10.73 10.25
CA TYR A 84 5.66 -10.15 9.21
C TYR A 84 7.00 -9.67 9.78
N VAL A 85 6.95 -8.85 10.83
CA VAL A 85 8.16 -8.30 11.47
C VAL A 85 9.04 -9.43 12.03
N CYS A 86 8.45 -10.43 12.70
CA CYS A 86 9.20 -11.55 13.25
C CYS A 86 9.82 -12.45 12.16
N ALA A 87 9.15 -12.61 11.02
CA ALA A 87 9.67 -13.36 9.88
C ALA A 87 10.84 -12.65 9.19
N ILE A 88 10.76 -11.32 9.04
CA ILE A 88 11.87 -10.51 8.51
C ILE A 88 13.06 -10.57 9.47
N GLU A 89 12.86 -10.41 10.78
CA GLU A 89 13.94 -10.51 11.77
C GLU A 89 14.61 -11.90 11.73
N PHE A 90 13.81 -12.98 11.72
CA PHE A 90 14.31 -14.34 11.59
C PHE A 90 15.16 -14.53 10.32
N THR A 91 14.67 -14.02 9.18
CA THR A 91 15.38 -14.10 7.90
C THR A 91 16.67 -13.29 7.91
N LYS A 92 16.62 -12.07 8.45
CA LYS A 92 17.78 -11.17 8.55
C LYS A 92 18.88 -11.79 9.42
N VAL A 93 18.55 -12.37 10.57
CA VAL A 93 19.56 -12.99 11.44
C VAL A 93 20.22 -14.21 10.76
N ILE A 94 19.49 -14.96 9.93
CA ILE A 94 20.08 -16.02 9.09
C ILE A 94 21.09 -15.42 8.11
N ILE A 95 20.72 -14.34 7.42
CA ILE A 95 21.62 -13.67 6.46
C ILE A 95 22.85 -13.10 7.18
N GLU A 96 22.68 -12.49 8.35
CA GLU A 96 23.81 -12.00 9.16
C GLU A 96 24.76 -13.15 9.52
N PHE A 97 24.24 -14.27 10.00
CA PHE A 97 25.09 -15.39 10.42
C PHE A 97 26.00 -15.92 9.29
N PHE A 98 25.50 -15.97 8.06
CA PHE A 98 26.29 -16.47 6.93
C PHE A 98 27.07 -15.37 6.19
N HIS A 99 26.49 -14.19 6.08
CA HIS A 99 26.88 -13.16 5.11
C HIS A 99 26.89 -11.73 5.68
N GLU A 100 26.95 -11.51 7.01
CA GLU A 100 26.93 -10.16 7.62
C GLU A 100 27.90 -9.17 6.97
N PHE A 101 29.08 -9.65 6.54
CA PHE A 101 30.15 -8.83 5.99
C PHE A 101 30.38 -9.01 4.49
N ASP A 102 29.52 -9.78 3.83
CA ASP A 102 29.59 -9.98 2.38
C ASP A 102 28.74 -8.90 1.69
N GLU A 103 29.11 -8.53 0.47
CA GLU A 103 28.33 -7.60 -0.35
C GLU A 103 27.06 -8.33 -0.86
N PRO A 104 25.85 -7.74 -0.79
CA PRO A 104 25.51 -6.36 -0.41
C PRO A 104 25.02 -6.20 1.04
N ALA A 105 25.21 -7.18 1.93
CA ALA A 105 24.81 -7.05 3.34
C ALA A 105 25.61 -5.94 4.05
N MET A 106 26.92 -5.89 3.77
CA MET A 106 27.78 -4.76 4.06
C MET A 106 28.29 -4.15 2.76
N LEU A 107 27.91 -2.91 2.46
CA LEU A 107 28.38 -2.19 1.28
C LEU A 107 29.79 -1.66 1.50
N MET A 108 30.68 -2.02 0.59
CA MET A 108 32.09 -1.61 0.58
C MET A 108 32.27 -0.51 -0.47
N LEU A 109 32.04 0.74 -0.06
CA LEU A 109 31.99 1.88 -0.97
C LEU A 109 33.39 2.31 -1.43
N SER A 110 33.49 2.83 -2.65
CA SER A 110 34.74 3.38 -3.24
C SER A 110 35.37 4.50 -2.41
N SER A 111 34.57 5.19 -1.61
CA SER A 111 35.04 6.18 -0.65
C SER A 111 35.91 5.55 0.46
N GLY A 112 35.84 4.23 0.67
CA GLY A 112 36.41 3.50 1.79
C GLY A 112 35.48 3.37 3.00
N ALA A 113 34.23 3.83 2.90
CA ALA A 113 33.22 3.62 3.93
C ALA A 113 32.67 2.19 3.87
N ARG A 114 32.27 1.66 5.03
CA ARG A 114 31.59 0.38 5.19
C ARG A 114 30.20 0.65 5.75
N VAL A 115 29.15 0.20 5.07
CA VAL A 115 27.77 0.48 5.45
C VAL A 115 27.02 -0.82 5.64
N GLN A 116 26.47 -1.06 6.83
CA GLN A 116 25.65 -2.25 7.09
C GLN A 116 24.27 -2.12 6.43
N TRP A 117 24.20 -2.32 5.10
CA TRP A 117 22.97 -2.13 4.34
C TRP A 117 21.87 -3.11 4.70
N LEU A 118 22.22 -4.35 5.07
CA LEU A 118 21.25 -5.32 5.57
C LEU A 118 20.39 -4.76 6.72
N ARG A 119 21.00 -3.95 7.61
CA ARG A 119 20.31 -3.28 8.72
C ARG A 119 19.31 -2.24 8.20
N TYR A 120 19.72 -1.37 7.27
CA TYR A 120 18.82 -0.35 6.71
C TYR A 120 17.69 -0.95 5.86
N GLY A 121 17.99 -2.02 5.11
CA GLY A 121 16.98 -2.77 4.35
C GLY A 121 15.94 -3.42 5.27
N GLU A 122 16.41 -4.02 6.36
CA GLU A 122 15.53 -4.62 7.37
C GLU A 122 14.68 -3.57 8.11
N TRP A 123 15.23 -2.39 8.43
CA TRP A 123 14.45 -1.27 8.98
C TRP A 123 13.36 -0.79 8.03
N LEU A 124 13.65 -0.67 6.72
CA LEU A 124 12.64 -0.29 5.73
C LEU A 124 11.48 -1.29 5.64
N LEU A 125 11.75 -2.57 5.90
CA LEU A 125 10.73 -3.62 5.91
C LEU A 125 9.95 -3.64 7.23
N THR A 126 10.61 -3.44 8.36
CA THR A 126 10.01 -3.66 9.69
C THR A 126 9.46 -2.42 10.36
N CYS A 127 10.16 -1.28 10.32
CA CYS A 127 9.77 -0.06 11.03
C CYS A 127 8.41 0.49 10.58
N PRO A 128 8.09 0.59 9.27
CA PRO A 128 6.75 1.00 8.83
C PRO A 128 5.65 0.07 9.33
N VAL A 129 5.88 -1.25 9.33
CA VAL A 129 4.89 -2.25 9.80
C VAL A 129 4.66 -2.14 11.31
N ILE A 130 5.71 -1.90 12.09
CA ILE A 130 5.59 -1.60 13.53
C ILE A 130 4.73 -0.34 13.75
N LEU A 131 4.88 0.69 12.92
CA LEU A 131 4.10 1.92 13.01
C LEU A 131 2.65 1.78 12.53
N ILE A 132 2.39 0.86 11.59
CA ILE A 132 1.02 0.42 11.22
C ILE A 132 0.37 -0.23 12.45
N HIS A 133 1.05 -1.17 13.11
CA HIS A 133 0.57 -1.78 14.34
C HIS A 133 0.37 -0.72 15.45
N LEU A 134 1.31 0.20 15.64
CA LEU A 134 1.16 1.31 16.60
C LEU A 134 -0.06 2.20 16.29
N SER A 135 -0.37 2.41 15.02
CA SER A 135 -1.53 3.18 14.61
C SER A 135 -2.85 2.48 14.93
N ASN A 136 -2.83 1.14 15.00
CA ASN A 136 -3.97 0.29 15.28
C ASN A 136 -3.68 -0.71 16.43
N LEU A 137 -3.23 -0.18 17.58
CA LEU A 137 -2.91 -0.99 18.76
C LEU A 137 -4.09 -1.85 19.24
N THR A 138 -5.33 -1.41 19.00
CA THR A 138 -6.51 -2.15 19.41
C THR A 138 -6.84 -3.30 18.46
N GLY A 139 -6.44 -3.23 17.19
CA GLY A 139 -6.81 -4.17 16.14
C GLY A 139 -8.28 -4.10 15.71
N LEU A 140 -9.02 -3.08 16.18
CA LEU A 140 -10.47 -2.97 16.00
C LEU A 140 -10.90 -2.00 14.89
N LYS A 141 -10.02 -1.08 14.49
CA LYS A 141 -10.32 -0.08 13.47
C LYS A 141 -9.62 -0.48 12.18
N ASP A 142 -10.37 -0.47 11.09
CA ASP A 142 -9.81 -0.59 9.74
C ASP A 142 -9.42 0.80 9.19
N ASP A 143 -9.66 1.87 9.97
CA ASP A 143 -9.41 3.25 9.59
C ASP A 143 -7.99 3.70 9.94
N TYR A 144 -7.09 3.60 8.96
CA TYR A 144 -5.83 4.34 8.98
C TYR A 144 -6.09 5.82 8.71
N ASN A 145 -5.55 6.69 9.56
CA ASN A 145 -5.80 8.12 9.48
C ASN A 145 -4.59 8.88 8.90
N LYS A 146 -4.75 10.20 8.68
CA LYS A 146 -3.66 11.08 8.21
C LYS A 146 -2.41 11.02 9.12
N ARG A 147 -2.57 10.74 10.42
CA ARG A 147 -1.44 10.57 11.36
C ARG A 147 -0.66 9.29 11.03
N THR A 148 -1.32 8.18 10.69
CA THR A 148 -0.66 6.95 10.24
C THR A 148 0.21 7.24 9.01
N MET A 149 -0.33 7.90 7.99
CA MET A 149 0.47 8.22 6.80
C MET A 149 1.66 9.12 7.12
N ARG A 150 1.50 10.10 8.01
CA ARG A 150 2.62 10.93 8.48
C ARG A 150 3.69 10.12 9.20
N LEU A 151 3.30 9.18 10.07
CA LEU A 151 4.22 8.28 10.76
C LEU A 151 5.06 7.47 9.77
N LEU A 152 4.41 6.87 8.77
CA LEU A 152 5.10 6.04 7.77
C LEU A 152 6.06 6.86 6.91
N VAL A 153 5.60 7.99 6.39
CA VAL A 153 6.45 8.86 5.55
C VAL A 153 7.61 9.45 6.36
N SER A 154 7.38 9.86 7.61
CA SER A 154 8.45 10.40 8.44
C SER A 154 9.48 9.33 8.84
N ASP A 155 9.04 8.12 9.12
CA ASP A 155 9.91 7.00 9.44
C ASP A 155 10.76 6.55 8.24
N ILE A 156 10.14 6.34 7.08
CA ILE A 156 10.86 6.00 5.84
C ILE A 156 11.89 7.09 5.52
N GLY A 157 11.53 8.37 5.63
CA GLY A 157 12.48 9.46 5.45
C GLY A 157 13.63 9.44 6.46
N THR A 158 13.36 9.10 7.73
CA THR A 158 14.41 8.92 8.75
C THR A 158 15.43 7.87 8.32
N ILE A 159 14.96 6.71 7.86
CA ILE A 159 15.80 5.59 7.45
C ILE A 159 16.57 5.91 6.18
N VAL A 160 15.91 6.49 5.16
CA VAL A 160 16.55 6.87 3.89
C VAL A 160 17.66 7.90 4.13
N TRP A 161 17.40 8.94 4.92
CA TRP A 161 18.40 9.95 5.24
C TRP A 161 19.52 9.39 6.13
N GLY A 162 19.20 8.50 7.07
CA GLY A 162 20.19 7.78 7.87
C GLY A 162 21.12 6.90 7.02
N ALA A 163 20.57 6.11 6.10
CA ALA A 163 21.33 5.28 5.19
C ALA A 163 22.21 6.13 4.25
N THR A 164 21.64 7.21 3.68
CA THR A 164 22.38 8.16 2.84
C THR A 164 23.52 8.82 3.61
N SER A 165 23.30 9.16 4.89
CA SER A 165 24.34 9.67 5.79
C SER A 165 25.46 8.65 5.99
N ALA A 166 25.14 7.38 6.25
CA ALA A 166 26.13 6.32 6.41
C ALA A 166 27.00 6.11 5.15
N MET A 167 26.40 6.26 3.97
CA MET A 167 27.12 6.19 2.69
C MET A 167 27.96 7.44 2.37
N SER A 168 27.66 8.56 3.04
CA SER A 168 28.32 9.86 2.82
C SER A 168 29.57 10.05 3.67
N LYS A 169 30.35 11.10 3.36
CA LYS A 169 31.53 11.52 4.14
C LYS A 169 31.54 13.04 4.39
N GLY A 170 32.38 13.47 5.33
CA GLY A 170 32.56 14.88 5.65
C GLY A 170 31.27 15.57 6.10
N TYR A 171 31.06 16.81 5.68
CA TYR A 171 29.90 17.60 6.07
C TYR A 171 28.57 17.06 5.49
N VAL A 172 28.61 16.41 4.32
CA VAL A 172 27.41 15.84 3.66
C VAL A 172 26.76 14.78 4.54
N LYS A 173 27.57 13.94 5.21
CA LYS A 173 27.11 12.98 6.22
C LYS A 173 26.31 13.67 7.32
N ILE A 174 26.83 14.77 7.86
CA ILE A 174 26.19 15.51 8.96
C ILE A 174 24.86 16.09 8.50
N VAL A 175 24.80 16.68 7.30
CA VAL A 175 23.56 17.22 6.73
C VAL A 175 22.48 16.14 6.64
N PHE A 176 22.78 14.98 6.05
CA PHE A 176 21.81 13.89 5.95
C PHE A 176 21.45 13.29 7.31
N PHE A 177 22.40 13.21 8.25
CA PHE A 177 22.11 12.77 9.62
C PHE A 177 21.11 13.71 10.32
N LEU A 178 21.29 15.02 10.20
CA LEU A 178 20.39 16.01 10.79
C LEU A 178 19.00 15.99 10.13
N LEU A 179 18.93 15.80 8.80
CA LEU A 179 17.67 15.58 8.10
C LEU A 179 16.95 14.32 8.63
N GLY A 180 17.69 13.22 8.80
CA GLY A 180 17.18 12.01 9.42
C GLY A 180 16.64 12.26 10.84
N CYS A 181 17.37 13.03 11.67
CA CYS A 181 16.92 13.39 13.02
C CYS A 181 15.64 14.24 13.02
N CYS A 182 15.48 15.19 12.08
CA CYS A 182 14.26 15.98 11.95
C CYS A 182 13.04 15.11 11.61
N TYR A 183 13.22 14.17 10.67
CA TYR A 183 12.20 13.18 10.31
C TYR A 183 11.88 12.27 11.50
N GLY A 184 12.91 11.80 12.21
CA GLY A 184 12.77 10.93 13.38
C GLY A 184 12.03 11.63 14.53
N ALA A 185 12.35 12.90 14.79
CA ALA A 185 11.64 13.71 15.77
C ALA A 185 10.14 13.83 15.44
N ASN A 186 9.79 13.99 14.16
CA ASN A 186 8.39 13.99 13.72
C ASN A 186 7.72 12.61 13.93
N THR A 187 8.43 11.51 13.65
CA THR A 187 7.97 10.14 13.94
C THR A 187 7.70 9.97 15.44
N PHE A 188 8.65 10.31 16.30
CA PHE A 188 8.51 10.20 17.77
C PHE A 188 7.35 11.05 18.29
N PHE A 189 7.20 12.28 17.79
CA PHE A 189 6.10 13.17 18.18
C PHE A 189 4.73 12.56 17.85
N HIS A 190 4.55 12.04 16.63
CA HIS A 190 3.30 11.43 16.22
C HIS A 190 3.05 10.07 16.91
N ALA A 191 4.10 9.31 17.19
CA ALA A 191 4.02 8.03 17.91
C ALA A 191 3.56 8.25 19.35
N ALA A 192 4.08 9.27 20.03
CA ALA A 192 3.66 9.63 21.38
C ALA A 192 2.16 9.90 21.47
N LYS A 193 1.57 10.56 20.44
CA LYS A 193 0.12 10.80 20.38
C LYS A 193 -0.70 9.51 20.26
N ALA A 194 -0.16 8.42 19.71
CA ALA A 194 -0.86 7.15 19.57
C ALA A 194 -1.00 6.41 20.91
N TYR A 195 -0.03 6.54 21.82
CA TYR A 195 -0.01 5.83 23.11
C TYR A 195 -1.06 6.31 24.14
N HIS A 196 -1.74 7.42 23.87
CA HIS A 196 -2.76 7.97 24.78
C HIS A 196 -4.17 7.39 24.58
N THR A 197 -4.38 6.49 23.60
CA THR A 197 -5.72 6.09 23.15
C THR A 197 -6.23 4.75 23.69
N VAL A 198 -5.77 4.31 24.87
CA VAL A 198 -5.99 2.94 25.35
C VAL A 198 -6.83 2.85 26.63
N PRO A 199 -7.51 1.72 26.87
CA PRO A 199 -8.41 1.53 28.01
C PRO A 199 -7.68 1.65 29.35
N LYS A 200 -8.42 1.97 30.42
CA LYS A 200 -7.90 1.93 31.80
C LYS A 200 -7.59 0.49 32.23
N GLY A 201 -6.85 0.32 33.34
CA GLY A 201 -6.48 -0.99 33.89
C GLY A 201 -5.22 -1.60 33.27
N ASN A 202 -5.19 -2.93 33.15
CA ASN A 202 -4.00 -3.68 32.72
C ASN A 202 -3.57 -3.36 31.28
N CYS A 203 -4.51 -3.06 30.38
CA CYS A 203 -4.19 -2.65 29.01
C CYS A 203 -3.33 -1.38 29.00
N ARG A 204 -3.59 -0.42 29.89
CA ARG A 204 -2.78 0.81 30.01
C ARG A 204 -1.35 0.53 30.47
N LEU A 205 -1.17 -0.44 31.36
CA LEU A 205 0.16 -0.85 31.81
C LEU A 205 0.95 -1.46 30.65
N ILE A 206 0.34 -2.40 29.91
CA ILE A 206 0.96 -3.01 28.72
C ILE A 206 1.38 -1.94 27.71
N VAL A 207 0.48 -1.00 27.42
CA VAL A 207 0.73 0.09 26.48
C VAL A 207 1.85 1.01 26.96
N ARG A 208 1.95 1.26 28.27
CA ARG A 208 3.08 2.00 28.85
C ARG A 208 4.40 1.24 28.70
N CYS A 209 4.40 -0.08 28.90
CA CYS A 209 5.57 -0.92 28.65
C CYS A 209 5.96 -0.89 27.16
N MET A 210 5.00 -0.99 26.25
CA MET A 210 5.22 -0.86 24.81
C MET A 210 5.81 0.51 24.46
N ALA A 211 5.31 1.59 25.04
CA ALA A 211 5.85 2.93 24.84
C ALA A 211 7.31 3.02 25.30
N TRP A 212 7.63 2.51 26.51
CA TRP A 212 9.00 2.47 26.99
C TRP A 212 9.92 1.67 26.07
N LEU A 213 9.50 0.46 25.67
CA LEU A 213 10.26 -0.35 24.71
C LEU A 213 10.50 0.43 23.42
N PHE A 214 9.46 1.03 22.85
CA PHE A 214 9.53 1.81 21.61
C PHE A 214 10.51 2.99 21.74
N PHE A 215 10.29 3.92 22.68
CA PHE A 215 11.10 5.13 22.80
C PHE A 215 12.55 4.85 23.20
N VAL A 216 12.80 3.85 24.05
CA VAL A 216 14.17 3.48 24.46
C VAL A 216 14.89 2.81 23.29
N SER A 217 14.32 1.77 22.68
CA SER A 217 14.99 1.03 21.61
C SER A 217 15.19 1.89 20.36
N TRP A 218 14.16 2.62 19.90
CA TRP A 218 14.27 3.49 18.73
C TRP A 218 15.14 4.72 19.00
N GLY A 219 15.10 5.26 20.23
CA GLY A 219 15.94 6.40 20.62
C GLY A 219 17.42 6.06 20.69
N MET A 220 17.76 4.78 20.89
CA MET A 220 19.13 4.30 20.86
C MET A 220 19.71 4.19 19.45
N SER A 221 18.90 3.99 18.40
CA SER A 221 19.40 3.90 17.01
C SER A 221 20.25 5.10 16.56
N PRO A 222 19.82 6.37 16.71
CA PRO A 222 20.68 7.52 16.36
C PRO A 222 21.91 7.64 17.28
N ILE A 223 21.84 7.18 18.54
CA ILE A 223 23.00 7.17 19.45
C ILE A 223 24.03 6.15 18.96
N LEU A 224 23.59 4.94 18.61
CA LEU A 224 24.46 3.89 18.06
C LEU A 224 25.03 4.28 16.70
N PHE A 225 24.28 5.01 15.87
CA PHE A 225 24.80 5.58 14.63
C PHE A 225 25.97 6.55 14.90
N VAL A 226 25.78 7.47 15.84
CA VAL A 226 26.80 8.48 16.20
C VAL A 226 28.04 7.82 16.81
N LEU A 227 27.86 6.83 17.68
CA LEU A 227 28.97 6.10 18.30
C LEU A 227 29.60 5.08 17.35
N GLY A 228 28.86 4.58 16.37
CA GLY A 228 29.26 3.51 15.47
C GLY A 228 30.32 3.91 14.44
N PRO A 229 30.78 2.93 13.62
CA PRO A 229 31.69 3.17 12.50
C PRO A 229 31.17 4.19 11.48
N GLU A 230 29.84 4.34 11.39
CA GLU A 230 29.16 5.30 10.54
C GLU A 230 29.30 6.74 11.05
N GLY A 231 29.46 6.93 12.36
CA GLY A 231 29.65 8.23 13.02
C GLY A 231 31.10 8.49 13.41
N PHE A 232 31.36 8.53 14.73
CA PHE A 232 32.68 8.83 15.30
C PHE A 232 33.59 7.61 15.48
N GLY A 233 33.07 6.39 15.29
CA GLY A 233 33.86 5.16 15.40
C GLY A 233 34.30 4.81 16.82
N HIS A 234 33.57 5.25 17.84
CA HIS A 234 33.79 4.85 19.24
C HIS A 234 33.41 3.38 19.48
N LEU A 235 32.46 2.86 18.72
CA LEU A 235 32.14 1.44 18.65
C LEU A 235 32.78 0.83 17.42
N THR A 236 33.30 -0.37 17.59
CA THR A 236 33.73 -1.23 16.49
C THR A 236 32.52 -1.68 15.67
N VAL A 237 32.74 -2.35 14.54
CA VAL A 237 31.64 -2.93 13.75
C VAL A 237 30.89 -3.96 14.60
N TYR A 238 31.61 -4.85 15.28
CA TYR A 238 31.01 -5.83 16.20
C TYR A 238 30.30 -5.16 17.38
N GLY A 239 30.88 -4.11 17.98
CA GLY A 239 30.23 -3.33 19.04
C GLY A 239 28.91 -2.69 18.58
N SER A 240 28.87 -2.19 17.34
CA SER A 240 27.64 -1.69 16.71
C SER A 240 26.63 -2.82 16.50
N THR A 241 27.06 -3.99 16.00
CA THR A 241 26.19 -5.17 15.85
C THR A 241 25.57 -5.58 17.19
N ILE A 242 26.36 -5.71 18.26
CA ILE A 242 25.88 -6.01 19.62
C ILE A 242 24.77 -5.06 20.06
N GLY A 243 25.03 -3.74 19.94
CA GLY A 243 24.06 -2.71 20.34
C GLY A 243 22.76 -2.82 19.54
N HIS A 244 22.86 -2.99 18.22
CA HIS A 244 21.71 -3.10 17.34
C HIS A 244 20.90 -4.38 17.60
N THR A 245 21.53 -5.53 17.76
CA THR A 245 20.83 -6.79 18.09
C THR A 245 20.00 -6.67 19.37
N ILE A 246 20.52 -6.01 20.41
CA ILE A 246 19.78 -5.81 21.66
C ILE A 246 18.52 -4.96 21.42
N ILE A 247 18.67 -3.82 20.73
CA ILE A 247 17.53 -2.93 20.50
C ILE A 247 16.54 -3.50 19.47
N ASP A 248 16.98 -4.37 18.56
CA ASP A 248 16.13 -5.10 17.62
C ASP A 248 15.24 -6.10 18.36
N VAL A 249 15.81 -6.90 19.27
CA VAL A 249 15.01 -7.80 20.13
C VAL A 249 13.98 -7.03 20.95
N MET A 250 14.35 -5.86 21.49
CA MET A 250 13.43 -5.02 22.26
C MET A 250 12.30 -4.43 21.38
N SER A 251 12.66 -3.84 20.25
CA SER A 251 11.75 -3.07 19.38
C SER A 251 10.84 -3.93 18.51
N LYS A 252 11.25 -5.17 18.22
CA LYS A 252 10.52 -6.08 17.33
C LYS A 252 9.89 -7.21 18.11
N ASN A 253 10.71 -8.06 18.73
CA ASN A 253 10.22 -9.27 19.38
C ASN A 253 9.44 -8.95 20.66
N CYS A 254 10.05 -8.22 21.61
CA CYS A 254 9.39 -7.87 22.87
C CYS A 254 8.18 -6.96 22.64
N TRP A 255 8.36 -5.89 21.85
CA TRP A 255 7.28 -4.95 21.54
C TRP A 255 6.11 -5.63 20.82
N GLY A 256 6.41 -6.47 19.80
CA GLY A 256 5.39 -7.23 19.08
C GLY A 256 4.64 -8.20 20.00
N LEU A 257 5.33 -8.89 20.91
CA LEU A 257 4.71 -9.79 21.87
C LEU A 257 3.73 -9.03 22.80
N PHE A 258 4.12 -7.85 23.29
CA PHE A 258 3.23 -7.01 24.07
C PHE A 258 2.04 -6.49 23.26
N GLY A 259 2.24 -6.14 21.98
CA GLY A 259 1.17 -5.75 21.07
C GLY A 259 0.14 -6.86 20.85
N HIS A 260 0.61 -8.08 20.63
CA HIS A 260 -0.25 -9.26 20.53
C HIS A 260 -1.03 -9.51 21.83
N VAL A 261 -0.35 -9.47 22.99
CA VAL A 261 -1.01 -9.64 24.30
C VAL A 261 -2.06 -8.55 24.54
N LEU A 262 -1.77 -7.29 24.16
CA LEU A 262 -2.71 -6.18 24.25
C LEU A 262 -3.97 -6.45 23.39
N ARG A 263 -3.79 -6.87 22.13
CA ARG A 263 -4.90 -7.20 21.24
C ARG A 263 -5.78 -8.30 21.84
N VAL A 264 -5.19 -9.39 22.33
CA VAL A 264 -5.94 -10.48 23.00
C VAL A 264 -6.73 -9.94 24.19
N LYS A 265 -6.13 -9.11 25.05
CA LYS A 265 -6.80 -8.55 26.23
C LYS A 265 -7.95 -7.60 25.88
N ILE A 266 -7.81 -6.84 24.80
CA ILE A 266 -8.88 -5.97 24.29
C ILE A 266 -10.06 -6.81 23.76
N HIS A 267 -9.77 -7.89 23.01
CA HIS A 267 -10.82 -8.79 22.52
C HIS A 267 -11.55 -9.50 23.67
N GLU A 268 -10.82 -9.99 24.68
CA GLU A 268 -11.41 -10.56 25.90
C GLU A 268 -12.33 -9.54 26.60
N HIS A 269 -11.86 -8.29 26.75
CA HIS A 269 -12.65 -7.22 27.36
C HIS A 269 -13.95 -6.97 26.60
N ILE A 270 -13.92 -6.89 25.27
CA ILE A 270 -15.12 -6.65 24.45
C ILE A 270 -16.10 -7.81 24.53
N LEU A 271 -15.62 -9.05 24.57
CA LEU A 271 -16.49 -10.22 24.70
C LEU A 271 -17.19 -10.26 26.07
N LEU A 272 -16.46 -9.95 27.15
CA LEU A 272 -17.01 -9.99 28.51
C LEU A 272 -17.92 -8.80 28.83
N HIS A 273 -17.52 -7.59 28.43
CA HIS A 273 -18.19 -6.34 28.83
C HIS A 273 -19.00 -5.68 27.73
N GLY A 274 -18.78 -6.04 26.46
CA GLY A 274 -19.27 -5.31 25.29
C GLY A 274 -18.29 -4.23 24.80
N ASP A 275 -18.56 -3.66 23.62
CA ASP A 275 -17.80 -2.50 23.11
C ASP A 275 -18.45 -1.20 23.60
N ILE A 276 -18.15 -0.86 24.85
CA ILE A 276 -18.63 0.37 25.51
C ILE A 276 -17.50 1.39 25.46
N ARG A 277 -17.73 2.57 24.85
CA ARG A 277 -16.72 3.61 24.68
C ARG A 277 -17.14 4.93 25.33
N LYS A 278 -16.22 5.57 26.06
CA LYS A 278 -16.38 6.96 26.56
C LYS A 278 -15.50 7.90 25.74
N LYS A 279 -16.10 8.92 25.12
CA LYS A 279 -15.36 9.97 24.41
C LYS A 279 -14.73 10.92 25.44
N THR A 280 -13.40 10.96 25.48
CA THR A 280 -12.65 11.81 26.40
C THR A 280 -11.86 12.82 25.58
N LYS A 281 -12.05 14.12 25.85
CA LYS A 281 -11.22 15.18 25.25
C LYS A 281 -9.90 15.25 26.00
N ILE A 282 -8.81 14.98 25.30
CA ILE A 282 -7.45 15.06 25.85
C ILE A 282 -6.69 16.12 25.05
N LYS A 283 -6.11 17.10 25.75
CA LYS A 283 -5.23 18.09 25.13
C LYS A 283 -3.84 17.49 24.97
N VAL A 284 -3.48 17.07 23.75
CA VAL A 284 -2.18 16.47 23.44
C VAL A 284 -1.38 17.42 22.55
N ALA A 285 -0.26 17.92 23.07
CA ALA A 285 0.59 18.90 22.37
C ALA A 285 -0.19 20.15 21.90
N GLY A 286 -1.04 20.71 22.77
CA GLY A 286 -1.81 21.92 22.48
C GLY A 286 -3.07 21.71 21.64
N GLN A 287 -3.26 20.54 21.01
CA GLN A 287 -4.45 20.19 20.23
C GLN A 287 -5.43 19.39 21.08
N GLU A 288 -6.71 19.74 21.05
CA GLU A 288 -7.76 18.91 21.62
C GLU A 288 -8.00 17.71 20.72
N MET A 289 -7.85 16.50 21.27
CA MET A 289 -8.14 15.25 20.58
C MET A 289 -9.26 14.53 21.32
N GLU A 290 -10.31 14.15 20.61
CA GLU A 290 -11.32 13.23 21.14
C GLU A 290 -10.80 11.80 21.04
N VAL A 291 -10.69 11.15 22.19
CA VAL A 291 -10.19 9.79 22.32
C VAL A 291 -11.31 8.90 22.86
N GLU A 292 -11.60 7.82 22.16
CA GLU A 292 -12.54 6.80 22.63
C GLU A 292 -11.82 5.84 23.57
N THR A 293 -12.25 5.79 24.83
CA THR A 293 -11.71 4.89 25.84
C THR A 293 -12.69 3.74 26.07
N LEU A 294 -12.22 2.48 26.02
CA LEU A 294 -13.08 1.34 26.37
C LEU A 294 -13.38 1.33 27.87
N MET A 295 -14.63 1.07 28.23
CA MET A 295 -15.16 1.04 29.59
C MET A 295 -15.78 -0.33 29.88
N ALA A 296 -15.67 -0.81 31.13
CA ALA A 296 -16.22 -2.11 31.54
C ALA A 296 -17.71 -2.05 31.90
N GLU A 297 -18.20 -0.86 32.28
CA GLU A 297 -19.57 -0.61 32.72
C GLU A 297 -20.17 0.52 31.89
N GLU A 298 -21.49 0.45 31.68
CA GLU A 298 -22.27 1.51 31.03
C GLU A 298 -22.49 2.65 32.03
N ASP A 299 -22.19 3.87 31.61
CA ASP A 299 -22.34 5.12 32.35
C ASP A 299 -23.07 6.14 31.45
N GLU A 300 -23.64 7.21 32.00
CA GLU A 300 -24.49 8.16 31.26
C GLU A 300 -23.78 8.77 30.03
N ASP A 301 -22.44 8.91 30.10
CA ASP A 301 -21.59 9.46 29.04
C ASP A 301 -21.02 8.40 28.06
N THR A 302 -21.43 7.14 28.19
CA THR A 302 -20.88 6.04 27.37
C THR A 302 -21.73 5.76 26.14
N VAL A 303 -21.06 5.40 25.05
CA VAL A 303 -21.70 4.99 23.79
C VAL A 303 -21.40 3.51 23.56
N LYS A 304 -22.47 2.71 23.49
CA LYS A 304 -22.38 1.29 23.13
C LYS A 304 -22.27 1.16 21.62
N GLN A 305 -21.14 0.66 21.14
CA GLN A 305 -20.96 0.37 19.73
C GLN A 305 -21.51 -1.02 19.41
N PRO A 306 -22.18 -1.21 18.27
CA PRO A 306 -22.67 -2.52 17.86
C PRO A 306 -21.49 -3.46 17.61
N THR A 307 -21.45 -4.59 18.30
CA THR A 307 -20.43 -5.64 18.11
C THR A 307 -20.68 -6.50 16.87
N ALA A 308 -21.76 -6.23 16.12
CA ALA A 308 -22.13 -6.97 14.91
C ALA A 308 -21.03 -6.95 13.84
N GLN A 309 -20.27 -5.85 13.73
CA GLN A 309 -19.13 -5.76 12.80
C GLN A 309 -17.98 -6.71 13.15
N TYR A 310 -17.82 -7.04 14.44
CA TYR A 310 -16.81 -7.98 14.92
C TYR A 310 -17.30 -9.42 14.92
N ALA A 311 -18.61 -9.61 14.77
CA ALA A 311 -19.28 -10.89 14.94
C ALA A 311 -18.79 -11.97 13.99
N ASN A 312 -18.48 -11.54 12.76
CA ASN A 312 -18.07 -12.42 11.69
C ASN A 312 -16.55 -12.61 11.65
N ARG A 313 -15.78 -11.93 12.53
CA ARG A 313 -14.34 -12.14 12.62
C ARG A 313 -14.08 -13.45 13.34
N GLU A 314 -13.36 -14.35 12.68
CA GLU A 314 -13.01 -15.69 13.21
C GLU A 314 -12.35 -15.61 14.58
N SER A 315 -11.52 -14.57 14.80
CA SER A 315 -10.88 -14.26 16.08
C SER A 315 -11.85 -14.15 17.25
N PHE A 316 -12.99 -13.48 17.05
CA PHE A 316 -14.02 -13.28 18.05
C PHE A 316 -14.83 -14.55 18.29
N ILE A 317 -15.09 -15.34 17.26
CA ILE A 317 -15.82 -16.62 17.35
C ILE A 317 -15.01 -17.61 18.21
N VAL A 318 -13.73 -17.83 17.87
CA VAL A 318 -12.86 -18.76 18.58
C VAL A 318 -12.64 -18.32 20.04
N MET A 319 -12.46 -17.02 20.28
CA MET A 319 -12.24 -16.50 21.63
C MET A 319 -13.51 -16.56 22.49
N ARG A 320 -14.69 -16.27 21.90
CA ARG A 320 -15.99 -16.43 22.55
C ARG A 320 -16.20 -17.86 23.01
N ASP A 321 -15.97 -18.83 22.13
CA ASP A 321 -16.24 -20.24 22.44
C ASP A 321 -15.35 -20.73 23.58
N ARG A 322 -14.08 -20.30 23.63
CA ARG A 322 -13.19 -20.58 24.77
C ARG A 322 -13.60 -19.90 26.07
N LEU A 323 -14.12 -18.68 26.02
CA LEU A 323 -14.63 -18.01 27.21
C LEU A 323 -15.86 -18.74 27.75
N LYS A 324 -16.75 -19.21 26.86
CA LYS A 324 -17.90 -20.05 27.23
C LYS A 324 -17.46 -21.38 27.83
N GLU A 325 -16.48 -22.07 27.24
CA GLU A 325 -15.90 -23.32 27.78
C GLU A 325 -15.31 -23.13 29.19
N LYS A 326 -14.77 -21.95 29.49
CA LYS A 326 -14.26 -21.59 30.81
C LYS A 326 -15.36 -21.15 31.80
N GLY A 327 -16.63 -21.15 31.38
CA GLY A 327 -17.77 -20.77 32.20
C GLY A 327 -18.00 -19.25 32.30
N PHE A 328 -17.38 -18.44 31.45
CA PHE A 328 -17.68 -17.01 31.39
C PHE A 328 -18.93 -16.75 30.54
N GLU A 329 -19.83 -15.92 31.07
CA GLU A 329 -20.98 -15.41 30.33
C GLU A 329 -20.49 -14.35 29.33
N VAL A 330 -20.59 -14.65 28.04
CA VAL A 330 -20.17 -13.74 26.97
C VAL A 330 -21.34 -12.84 26.58
N ARG A 331 -21.22 -11.54 26.87
CA ARG A 331 -22.27 -10.53 26.63
C ARG A 331 -22.41 -10.10 25.17
N ALA A 332 -21.45 -10.43 24.31
CA ALA A 332 -21.57 -10.13 22.89
C ALA A 332 -22.73 -10.94 22.29
N SER A 333 -23.92 -10.35 22.30
CA SER A 333 -25.08 -10.78 21.52
C SER A 333 -24.72 -10.55 20.05
N LEU A 334 -23.98 -11.50 19.49
CA LEU A 334 -23.85 -11.70 18.05
C LEU A 334 -25.28 -11.93 17.60
N GLY A 335 -25.90 -10.89 17.03
CA GLY A 335 -27.34 -10.86 16.85
C GLY A 335 -27.85 -12.17 16.28
N GLU A 336 -28.50 -12.97 17.13
CA GLU A 336 -29.65 -13.72 16.67
C GLU A 336 -30.63 -12.63 16.26
N GLY A 337 -30.56 -12.26 14.99
CA GLY A 337 -31.64 -11.55 14.35
C GLY A 337 -32.85 -12.47 14.41
N SER A 338 -33.55 -12.47 15.54
CA SER A 338 -34.94 -12.86 15.59
C SER A 338 -35.69 -11.72 14.91
N PRO A 339 -36.24 -11.92 13.70
CA PRO A 339 -37.00 -10.88 13.01
C PRO A 339 -38.37 -10.62 13.69
N ASN A 340 -38.63 -11.27 14.85
CA ASN A 340 -39.90 -11.27 15.57
C ASN A 340 -39.74 -10.93 17.06
N GLY A 341 -38.94 -9.91 17.38
CA GLY A 341 -38.97 -9.28 18.70
C GLY A 341 -40.16 -8.31 18.85
N GLY A 342 -41.38 -8.84 18.70
CA GLY A 342 -42.60 -8.12 19.05
C GLY A 342 -42.93 -8.30 20.53
N GLU A 343 -43.43 -7.21 21.11
CA GLU A 343 -44.16 -7.10 22.39
C GLU A 343 -43.35 -7.13 23.69
N GLY A 344 -43.38 -6.00 24.42
CA GLY A 344 -42.73 -5.93 25.74
C GLY A 344 -42.79 -4.64 26.56
N GLY A 345 -43.60 -3.62 26.22
CA GLY A 345 -44.13 -2.66 27.20
C GLY A 345 -43.38 -1.34 27.46
N GLY A 346 -44.18 -0.26 27.57
CA GLY A 346 -43.82 0.93 28.33
C GLY A 346 -44.01 2.26 27.61
N ASP A 347 -45.19 2.86 27.73
CA ASP A 347 -45.57 4.20 27.31
C ASP A 347 -44.52 5.31 27.56
N MET A 348 -44.33 6.20 26.58
CA MET A 348 -44.48 7.66 26.80
C MET A 348 -44.50 8.48 25.49
N ALA A 349 -45.66 9.09 25.26
CA ALA A 349 -45.96 10.45 24.82
C ALA A 349 -45.21 11.11 23.63
N MET A 350 -46.06 11.54 22.68
CA MET A 350 -45.91 12.58 21.66
C MET A 350 -44.89 13.71 21.96
N GLN A 351 -44.08 14.05 20.95
CA GLN A 351 -43.99 15.46 20.52
C GLN A 351 -43.68 15.59 19.02
N GLN A 352 -44.49 16.44 18.39
CA GLN A 352 -44.58 16.75 16.98
C GLN A 352 -43.79 18.03 16.67
N SER A 353 -42.86 17.98 15.71
CA SER A 353 -42.39 19.07 14.83
C SER A 353 -41.21 18.49 14.02
N GLY A 354 -40.89 18.80 12.77
CA GLY A 354 -41.29 19.82 11.81
C GLY A 354 -40.23 19.70 10.69
N ALA A 355 -40.66 19.78 9.44
CA ALA A 355 -39.97 19.30 8.24
C ALA A 355 -38.55 19.83 7.95
N LYS A 356 -37.74 18.98 7.28
CA LYS A 356 -36.97 19.36 6.08
C LYS A 356 -36.70 18.14 5.19
N ALA A 357 -37.15 18.23 3.93
CA ALA A 357 -37.12 17.17 2.94
C ALA A 357 -35.75 17.07 2.25
N GLY A 358 -35.15 15.87 2.28
CA GLY A 358 -34.15 15.40 1.32
C GLY A 358 -34.61 14.02 0.85
N MET A 359 -34.73 13.83 -0.47
CA MET A 359 -35.28 12.62 -1.09
C MET A 359 -34.45 11.37 -0.72
N GLU A 360 -34.94 10.60 0.23
CA GLU A 360 -34.51 9.23 0.48
C GLU A 360 -35.38 8.30 -0.36
N MET A 361 -34.79 7.66 -1.38
CA MET A 361 -35.52 6.77 -2.29
C MET A 361 -35.82 5.43 -1.59
N GLY A 362 -37.04 5.34 -1.04
CA GLY A 362 -37.90 4.17 -1.19
C GLY A 362 -37.40 2.84 -0.64
N LYS A 363 -37.60 2.64 0.67
CA LYS A 363 -37.77 1.31 1.28
C LYS A 363 -39.10 0.71 0.78
N MET A 364 -39.15 0.20 -0.45
CA MET A 364 -40.30 -0.58 -0.91
C MET A 364 -40.32 -1.91 -0.15
N GLY A 365 -41.35 -2.10 0.67
CA GLY A 365 -41.67 -3.39 1.26
C GLY A 365 -41.96 -4.40 0.15
N GLY A 366 -41.00 -5.29 -0.10
CA GLY A 366 -41.06 -6.24 -1.21
C GLY A 366 -41.15 -7.66 -0.72
N GLY A 367 -42.24 -8.36 -1.07
CA GLY A 367 -42.18 -9.81 -1.22
C GLY A 367 -40.99 -10.13 -2.13
N ARG A 368 -40.14 -11.06 -1.72
CA ARG A 368 -38.94 -11.46 -2.49
C ARG A 368 -39.38 -11.79 -3.92
N ALA A 369 -39.10 -10.89 -4.86
CA ALA A 369 -39.31 -11.16 -6.27
C ALA A 369 -38.46 -12.38 -6.63
N ALA A 370 -39.10 -13.43 -7.13
CA ALA A 370 -38.39 -14.61 -7.61
C ALA A 370 -37.49 -14.17 -8.78
N ILE A 371 -36.18 -14.40 -8.66
CA ILE A 371 -35.24 -14.17 -9.75
C ILE A 371 -35.31 -15.36 -10.71
N GLU A 372 -35.22 -15.07 -12.01
CA GLU A 372 -35.15 -16.10 -13.05
C GLU A 372 -33.69 -16.33 -13.47
N SER A 373 -33.39 -17.49 -14.06
CA SER A 373 -32.08 -17.76 -14.66
C SER A 373 -31.77 -16.72 -15.74
N GLY A 374 -30.51 -16.30 -15.82
CA GLY A 374 -30.13 -15.18 -16.66
C GLY A 374 -28.66 -15.21 -17.10
N ARG A 375 -28.24 -14.14 -17.78
CA ARG A 375 -26.87 -13.96 -18.26
C ARG A 375 -26.35 -12.58 -17.89
N VAL A 376 -25.17 -12.54 -17.29
CA VAL A 376 -24.44 -11.30 -16.95
C VAL A 376 -23.09 -11.30 -17.65
N ILE A 377 -22.78 -10.20 -18.34
CA ILE A 377 -21.43 -9.97 -18.85
C ILE A 377 -20.65 -9.19 -17.80
N LEU A 378 -19.52 -9.74 -17.36
CA LEU A 378 -18.65 -9.14 -16.35
C LEU A 378 -17.45 -8.45 -17.03
N ALA A 379 -17.50 -7.13 -17.11
CA ALA A 379 -16.42 -6.31 -17.67
C ALA A 379 -15.39 -5.97 -16.59
N VAL A 380 -14.21 -6.61 -16.65
CA VAL A 380 -13.13 -6.46 -15.67
C VAL A 380 -11.79 -6.12 -16.35
N PRO A 381 -10.90 -5.36 -15.68
CA PRO A 381 -9.56 -5.08 -16.20
C PRO A 381 -8.62 -6.29 -16.08
N ASP A 382 -8.89 -7.16 -15.09
CA ASP A 382 -8.05 -8.32 -14.75
C ASP A 382 -8.92 -9.58 -14.60
N ILE A 383 -8.42 -10.69 -15.15
CA ILE A 383 -9.05 -12.01 -15.10
C ILE A 383 -9.09 -12.59 -13.68
N SER A 384 -8.20 -12.16 -12.79
CA SER A 384 -8.21 -12.56 -11.38
C SER A 384 -9.53 -12.26 -10.67
N MET A 385 -10.29 -11.27 -11.17
CA MET A 385 -11.60 -10.92 -10.63
C MET A 385 -12.72 -11.90 -11.01
N VAL A 386 -12.53 -12.67 -12.07
CA VAL A 386 -13.57 -13.53 -12.63
C VAL A 386 -13.94 -14.66 -11.67
N ASP A 387 -12.95 -15.30 -11.06
CA ASP A 387 -13.20 -16.47 -10.19
C ASP A 387 -13.95 -16.08 -8.93
N PHE A 388 -13.63 -14.91 -8.34
CA PHE A 388 -14.40 -14.35 -7.24
C PHE A 388 -15.88 -14.16 -7.61
N PHE A 389 -16.18 -13.54 -8.75
CA PHE A 389 -17.57 -13.36 -9.17
C PHE A 389 -18.24 -14.68 -9.56
N ARG A 390 -17.53 -15.65 -10.12
CA ARG A 390 -18.08 -16.99 -10.38
C ARG A 390 -18.55 -17.64 -9.09
N GLU A 391 -17.75 -17.58 -8.02
CA GLU A 391 -18.15 -18.09 -6.70
C GLU A 391 -19.38 -17.35 -6.18
N GLN A 392 -19.42 -16.01 -6.30
CA GLN A 392 -20.57 -15.23 -5.83
C GLN A 392 -21.85 -15.55 -6.61
N PHE A 393 -21.78 -15.73 -7.93
CA PHE A 393 -22.92 -16.07 -8.77
C PHE A 393 -23.33 -17.55 -8.62
N ALA A 394 -22.41 -18.45 -8.27
CA ALA A 394 -22.70 -19.86 -8.00
C ALA A 394 -23.52 -20.07 -6.70
N MET A 395 -23.48 -19.11 -5.78
CA MET A 395 -24.28 -19.12 -4.54
C MET A 395 -25.73 -18.65 -4.74
N LEU A 396 -26.10 -18.19 -5.94
CA LEU A 396 -27.46 -17.73 -6.22
C LEU A 396 -28.45 -18.91 -6.27
N PRO A 397 -29.73 -18.70 -5.88
CA PRO A 397 -30.75 -19.74 -5.87
C PRO A 397 -31.16 -20.23 -7.26
N VAL A 398 -30.79 -19.50 -8.32
CA VAL A 398 -31.02 -19.87 -9.73
C VAL A 398 -29.70 -19.77 -10.49
N PRO A 399 -29.45 -20.64 -11.47
CA PRO A 399 -28.22 -20.62 -12.24
C PRO A 399 -28.14 -19.35 -13.09
N TYR A 400 -27.01 -18.65 -12.99
CA TYR A 400 -26.68 -17.49 -13.81
C TYR A 400 -25.44 -17.77 -14.65
N GLU A 401 -25.52 -17.48 -15.95
CA GLU A 401 -24.37 -17.54 -16.83
C GLU A 401 -23.54 -16.25 -16.69
N LEU A 402 -22.35 -16.38 -16.12
CA LEU A 402 -21.40 -15.27 -15.98
C LEU A 402 -20.36 -15.33 -17.11
N VAL A 403 -20.43 -14.38 -18.04
CA VAL A 403 -19.52 -14.30 -19.20
C VAL A 403 -18.46 -13.23 -18.93
N PRO A 404 -17.19 -13.60 -18.65
CA PRO A 404 -16.14 -12.63 -18.39
C PRO A 404 -15.72 -11.91 -19.67
N SER A 405 -15.42 -10.62 -19.54
CA SER A 405 -14.86 -9.79 -20.60
C SER A 405 -13.68 -8.97 -20.10
N LEU A 406 -12.57 -9.08 -20.81
CA LEU A 406 -11.37 -8.28 -20.60
C LEU A 406 -11.37 -7.10 -21.58
N GLY A 407 -11.53 -5.89 -21.05
CA GLY A 407 -11.51 -4.65 -21.81
C GLY A 407 -12.86 -4.22 -22.42
N ALA A 408 -12.94 -2.95 -22.81
CA ALA A 408 -14.17 -2.31 -23.27
C ALA A 408 -14.66 -2.86 -24.62
N ASP A 409 -13.78 -3.06 -25.60
CA ASP A 409 -14.19 -3.47 -26.94
C ASP A 409 -14.66 -4.94 -26.98
N ASN A 410 -14.00 -5.82 -26.22
CA ASN A 410 -14.45 -7.20 -26.04
C ASN A 410 -15.82 -7.24 -25.33
N THR A 411 -16.07 -6.34 -24.37
CA THR A 411 -17.37 -6.26 -23.69
C THR A 411 -18.48 -5.94 -24.69
N LEU A 412 -18.24 -4.99 -25.61
CA LEU A 412 -19.20 -4.62 -26.64
C LEU A 412 -19.46 -5.77 -27.63
N GLN A 413 -18.40 -6.48 -28.06
CA GLN A 413 -18.54 -7.64 -28.94
C GLN A 413 -19.38 -8.75 -28.28
N LEU A 414 -19.14 -9.04 -27.01
CA LEU A 414 -19.91 -10.04 -26.27
C LEU A 414 -21.37 -9.64 -26.07
N VAL A 415 -21.66 -8.35 -25.85
CA VAL A 415 -23.05 -7.85 -25.79
C VAL A 415 -23.75 -8.01 -27.14
N GLN A 416 -23.08 -7.70 -28.25
CA GLN A 416 -23.62 -7.91 -29.59
C GLN A 416 -23.86 -9.40 -29.89
N GLN A 417 -22.94 -10.27 -29.49
CA GLN A 417 -23.09 -11.72 -29.62
C GLN A 417 -24.24 -12.25 -28.75
N ALA A 418 -24.34 -11.77 -27.51
CA ALA A 418 -25.40 -12.14 -26.59
C ALA A 418 -26.77 -11.75 -27.14
N ALA A 419 -26.90 -10.60 -27.82
CA ALA A 419 -28.15 -10.18 -28.46
C ALA A 419 -28.67 -11.21 -29.48
N GLY A 420 -27.79 -11.93 -30.19
CA GLY A 420 -28.17 -13.03 -31.08
C GLY A 420 -28.57 -14.34 -30.38
N MET A 421 -28.20 -14.50 -29.11
CA MET A 421 -28.40 -15.70 -28.30
C MET A 421 -29.45 -15.53 -27.19
N GLY A 422 -30.37 -14.57 -27.33
CA GLY A 422 -31.42 -14.29 -26.34
C GLY A 422 -31.13 -13.10 -25.42
N GLY A 423 -30.04 -12.38 -25.63
CA GLY A 423 -29.64 -11.19 -24.87
C GLY A 423 -28.77 -11.49 -23.65
N CYS A 424 -28.54 -10.45 -22.86
CA CYS A 424 -28.03 -10.53 -21.49
C CYS A 424 -28.81 -9.53 -20.62
N ASP A 425 -28.99 -9.85 -19.34
CA ASP A 425 -29.82 -9.06 -18.44
C ASP A 425 -29.21 -7.67 -18.19
N PHE A 426 -27.90 -7.64 -17.95
CA PHE A 426 -27.11 -6.44 -17.76
C PHE A 426 -25.61 -6.72 -17.89
N VAL A 427 -24.82 -5.65 -18.03
CA VAL A 427 -23.36 -5.67 -17.95
C VAL A 427 -22.93 -5.16 -16.58
N LEU A 428 -22.19 -5.97 -15.84
CA LEU A 428 -21.58 -5.59 -14.57
C LEU A 428 -20.13 -5.17 -14.82
N MET A 429 -19.79 -3.90 -14.56
CA MET A 429 -18.50 -3.33 -14.92
C MET A 429 -17.67 -2.87 -13.72
N HIS A 430 -16.35 -3.02 -13.84
CA HIS A 430 -15.38 -2.43 -12.92
C HIS A 430 -15.39 -0.89 -13.04
N PRO A 431 -15.26 -0.14 -11.93
CA PRO A 431 -15.29 1.33 -11.93
C PRO A 431 -14.26 2.00 -12.85
N GLU A 432 -13.17 1.33 -13.22
CA GLU A 432 -12.19 1.88 -14.18
C GLU A 432 -12.80 2.15 -15.56
N PHE A 433 -13.77 1.35 -16.00
CA PHE A 433 -14.48 1.59 -17.27
C PHE A 433 -15.41 2.81 -17.22
N LEU A 434 -15.61 3.40 -16.04
CA LEU A 434 -16.41 4.62 -15.82
C LEU A 434 -15.56 5.90 -15.83
N ARG A 435 -14.22 5.78 -15.89
CA ARG A 435 -13.34 6.95 -15.96
C ARG A 435 -13.53 7.73 -17.27
N ASP A 436 -13.77 7.02 -18.36
CA ASP A 436 -14.16 7.63 -19.63
C ASP A 436 -15.65 7.99 -19.60
N ARG A 437 -15.94 9.24 -19.22
CA ARG A 437 -17.29 9.81 -19.20
C ARG A 437 -17.79 10.24 -20.57
N ALA A 438 -16.97 10.14 -21.61
CA ALA A 438 -17.41 10.50 -22.95
C ALA A 438 -18.56 9.56 -23.39
N PRO A 439 -19.45 10.02 -24.30
CA PRO A 439 -20.43 9.13 -24.93
C PRO A 439 -19.79 7.92 -25.63
N THR A 440 -18.51 8.02 -25.98
CA THR A 440 -17.66 6.97 -26.55
C THR A 440 -17.07 6.01 -25.50
N GLY A 441 -17.24 6.27 -24.21
CA GLY A 441 -16.86 5.35 -23.14
C GLY A 441 -17.72 4.09 -23.15
N LEU A 442 -17.30 3.06 -22.41
CA LEU A 442 -17.99 1.75 -22.39
C LEU A 442 -19.46 1.90 -21.95
N ALA A 443 -19.70 2.58 -20.83
CA ALA A 443 -21.06 2.80 -20.31
C ALA A 443 -21.94 3.58 -21.30
N GLY A 444 -21.38 4.62 -21.95
CA GLY A 444 -22.08 5.39 -22.98
C GLY A 444 -22.45 4.54 -24.20
N ARG A 445 -21.51 3.73 -24.71
CA ARG A 445 -21.73 2.82 -25.84
C ARG A 445 -22.78 1.74 -25.53
N LEU A 446 -22.71 1.12 -24.34
CA LEU A 446 -23.70 0.12 -23.91
C LEU A 446 -25.10 0.73 -23.79
N ARG A 447 -25.21 1.96 -23.27
CA ARG A 447 -26.49 2.67 -23.20
C ARG A 447 -27.05 2.99 -24.59
N MET A 448 -26.22 3.40 -25.54
CA MET A 448 -26.65 3.60 -26.93
C MET A 448 -27.15 2.31 -27.59
N MET A 449 -26.66 1.15 -27.16
CA MET A 449 -27.17 -0.16 -27.57
C MET A 449 -28.46 -0.59 -26.84
N GLY A 450 -28.96 0.22 -25.90
CA GLY A 450 -30.10 -0.14 -25.04
C GLY A 450 -29.77 -1.19 -23.99
N GLN A 451 -28.48 -1.49 -23.76
CA GLN A 451 -28.04 -2.47 -22.78
C GLN A 451 -27.99 -1.85 -21.38
N ARG A 452 -28.53 -2.56 -20.38
CA ARG A 452 -28.46 -2.14 -18.98
C ARG A 452 -27.05 -2.29 -18.43
N THR A 453 -26.66 -1.35 -17.59
CA THR A 453 -25.32 -1.26 -17.03
C THR A 453 -25.36 -1.11 -15.51
N ALA A 454 -24.50 -1.86 -14.83
CA ALA A 454 -24.29 -1.76 -13.39
C ALA A 454 -22.81 -1.77 -13.06
N ALA A 455 -22.41 -1.18 -11.93
CA ALA A 455 -21.03 -1.25 -11.44
C ALA A 455 -20.94 -1.88 -10.05
N PHE A 456 -19.77 -2.42 -9.70
CA PHE A 456 -19.49 -2.93 -8.35
C PHE A 456 -18.42 -2.10 -7.65
N GLY A 457 -18.26 -2.30 -6.34
CA GLY A 457 -17.27 -1.58 -5.53
C GLY A 457 -17.77 -0.22 -5.05
N TRP A 458 -19.09 -0.01 -4.99
CA TRP A 458 -19.65 1.19 -4.38
C TRP A 458 -19.58 1.08 -2.86
N ALA A 459 -19.09 2.14 -2.21
CA ALA A 459 -19.09 2.28 -0.76
C ALA A 459 -19.39 3.75 -0.38
N PRO A 460 -20.10 4.02 0.74
CA PRO A 460 -20.50 5.38 1.12
C PRO A 460 -19.34 6.38 1.26
N LEU A 461 -18.16 5.90 1.64
CA LEU A 461 -16.92 6.67 1.80
C LEU A 461 -15.81 6.19 0.84
N GLY A 462 -16.17 5.47 -0.23
CA GLY A 462 -15.21 4.89 -1.17
C GLY A 462 -14.73 5.87 -2.25
N PRO A 463 -13.48 5.76 -2.72
CA PRO A 463 -12.93 6.65 -3.76
C PRO A 463 -13.65 6.51 -5.11
N MET A 464 -14.37 5.39 -5.33
CA MET A 464 -15.10 5.12 -6.57
C MET A 464 -16.54 5.65 -6.55
N ARG A 465 -17.01 6.22 -5.42
CA ARG A 465 -18.38 6.69 -5.25
C ARG A 465 -18.77 7.72 -6.31
N ASP A 466 -18.00 8.79 -6.45
CA ASP A 466 -18.28 9.89 -7.38
C ASP A 466 -18.24 9.44 -8.86
N LEU A 467 -17.44 8.41 -9.16
CA LEU A 467 -17.39 7.80 -10.49
C LEU A 467 -18.67 7.00 -10.78
N ILE A 468 -19.08 6.15 -9.86
CA ILE A 468 -20.28 5.30 -10.02
C ILE A 468 -21.55 6.15 -10.04
N GLU A 469 -21.70 7.10 -9.12
CA GLU A 469 -22.86 7.99 -9.04
C GLU A 469 -22.92 8.94 -10.26
N GLY A 470 -21.76 9.41 -10.74
CA GLY A 470 -21.68 10.28 -11.91
C GLY A 470 -21.89 9.58 -13.26
N ALA A 471 -21.78 8.25 -13.34
CA ALA A 471 -21.82 7.50 -14.61
C ALA A 471 -23.24 7.25 -15.14
N SER A 472 -24.29 7.61 -14.39
CA SER A 472 -25.71 7.40 -14.78
C SER A 472 -26.02 5.92 -15.11
N LEU A 473 -25.59 5.01 -14.23
CA LEU A 473 -25.82 3.56 -14.36
C LEU A 473 -27.24 3.17 -13.92
N ASP A 474 -27.75 2.03 -14.38
CA ASP A 474 -29.04 1.47 -13.97
C ASP A 474 -29.01 0.92 -12.53
N GLY A 475 -27.81 0.69 -11.99
CA GLY A 475 -27.62 0.23 -10.62
C GLY A 475 -26.15 0.04 -10.24
N TRP A 476 -25.92 -0.27 -8.97
CA TRP A 476 -24.61 -0.64 -8.46
C TRP A 476 -24.72 -1.67 -7.35
N LEU A 477 -23.60 -2.36 -7.10
CA LEU A 477 -23.42 -3.35 -6.06
C LEU A 477 -22.59 -2.76 -4.92
N GLU A 478 -23.16 -2.74 -3.72
CA GLU A 478 -22.46 -2.32 -2.51
C GLU A 478 -21.45 -3.40 -2.09
N GLY A 479 -20.27 -2.94 -1.70
CA GLY A 479 -19.22 -3.81 -1.17
C GLY A 479 -17.86 -3.15 -1.31
N PRO A 480 -16.91 -3.48 -0.43
CA PRO A 480 -15.54 -3.02 -0.58
C PRO A 480 -15.01 -3.45 -1.95
N SER A 481 -14.04 -2.70 -2.47
CA SER A 481 -13.27 -3.08 -3.65
C SER A 481 -12.83 -4.55 -3.56
N PHE A 482 -12.66 -5.19 -4.72
CA PHE A 482 -12.25 -6.58 -4.91
C PHE A 482 -11.48 -7.20 -3.71
N GLY A 483 -12.00 -8.28 -3.12
CA GLY A 483 -11.33 -9.07 -2.08
C GLY A 483 -12.01 -9.14 -0.71
N ALA A 484 -12.90 -8.20 -0.35
CA ALA A 484 -13.54 -8.17 0.98
C ALA A 484 -15.02 -8.62 1.01
N GLY A 485 -15.44 -9.36 -0.02
CA GLY A 485 -16.75 -10.02 -0.11
C GLY A 485 -17.87 -9.13 -0.65
N ILE A 486 -18.80 -9.73 -1.39
CA ILE A 486 -20.03 -9.09 -1.88
C ILE A 486 -21.20 -9.54 -0.99
N SER A 487 -22.03 -8.60 -0.56
CA SER A 487 -23.28 -8.92 0.15
C SER A 487 -24.23 -9.66 -0.80
N GLN A 488 -24.44 -10.97 -0.55
CA GLN A 488 -25.36 -11.82 -1.33
C GLN A 488 -26.78 -11.22 -1.45
N PRO A 489 -27.41 -10.68 -0.38
CA PRO A 489 -28.68 -9.98 -0.50
C PRO A 489 -28.65 -8.79 -1.47
N SER A 490 -27.53 -8.07 -1.52
CA SER A 490 -27.36 -6.90 -2.41
C SER A 490 -27.21 -7.34 -3.87
N LEU A 491 -26.49 -8.45 -4.11
CA LEU A 491 -26.38 -9.05 -5.44
C LEU A 491 -27.74 -9.52 -5.95
N LEU A 492 -28.52 -10.22 -5.10
CA LEU A 492 -29.88 -10.63 -5.42
C LEU A 492 -30.80 -9.45 -5.74
N ALA A 493 -30.74 -8.38 -4.92
CA ALA A 493 -31.53 -7.18 -5.14
C ALA A 493 -31.17 -6.46 -6.45
N LEU A 494 -29.87 -6.39 -6.77
CA LEU A 494 -29.39 -5.83 -8.02
C LEU A 494 -29.93 -6.62 -9.22
N ILE A 495 -29.80 -7.94 -9.19
CA ILE A 495 -30.27 -8.83 -10.27
C ILE A 495 -31.78 -8.70 -10.47
N ALA A 496 -32.56 -8.78 -9.39
CA ALA A 496 -34.02 -8.65 -9.45
C ALA A 496 -34.44 -7.31 -10.06
N ARG A 497 -33.76 -6.22 -9.69
CA ARG A 497 -34.01 -4.89 -10.27
C ARG A 497 -33.71 -4.86 -11.78
N MET A 498 -32.61 -5.47 -12.21
CA MET A 498 -32.22 -5.50 -13.63
C MET A 498 -33.25 -6.29 -14.47
N GLN A 499 -33.65 -7.47 -14.01
CA GLN A 499 -34.67 -8.29 -14.68
C GLN A 499 -36.04 -7.59 -14.76
N GLN A 500 -36.48 -6.97 -13.65
CA GLN A 500 -37.74 -6.22 -13.65
C GLN A 500 -37.70 -5.04 -14.64
N ALA A 501 -36.56 -4.38 -14.74
CA ALA A 501 -36.41 -3.29 -15.68
C ALA A 501 -36.50 -3.82 -17.13
N VAL A 502 -35.84 -4.95 -17.45
CA VAL A 502 -35.96 -5.62 -18.77
C VAL A 502 -37.41 -5.96 -19.09
N ALA A 503 -38.15 -6.56 -18.16
CA ALA A 503 -39.56 -6.91 -18.34
C ALA A 503 -40.44 -5.67 -18.63
N LYS A 504 -40.20 -4.55 -17.93
CA LYS A 504 -40.93 -3.29 -18.16
C LYS A 504 -40.67 -2.72 -19.56
N ALA A 505 -39.41 -2.70 -20.01
CA ALA A 505 -39.06 -2.21 -21.34
C ALA A 505 -39.72 -3.05 -22.47
N GLY A 506 -39.81 -4.37 -22.28
CA GLY A 506 -40.51 -5.25 -23.23
C GLY A 506 -42.02 -4.97 -23.32
N MET A 507 -42.67 -4.66 -22.20
CA MET A 507 -44.11 -4.33 -22.18
C MET A 507 -44.42 -2.98 -22.84
N GLU A 508 -43.56 -1.98 -22.68
CA GLU A 508 -43.75 -0.66 -23.30
C GLU A 508 -43.62 -0.72 -24.83
N MET A 509 -42.66 -1.48 -25.36
CA MET A 509 -42.56 -1.72 -26.81
C MET A 509 -43.78 -2.47 -27.36
N GLY A 510 -44.32 -3.44 -26.60
CA GLY A 510 -45.49 -4.21 -27.01
C GLY A 510 -46.78 -3.37 -27.14
N LYS A 511 -46.90 -2.29 -26.35
CA LYS A 511 -48.09 -1.41 -26.38
C LYS A 511 -48.07 -0.36 -27.50
N MET A 512 -46.90 0.03 -28.01
CA MET A 512 -46.80 0.97 -29.13
C MET A 512 -46.77 0.28 -30.51
N GLY A 513 -46.68 -1.05 -30.57
CA GLY A 513 -46.63 -1.85 -31.80
C GLY A 513 -47.97 -2.35 -32.35
N GLY A 514 -49.10 -1.81 -31.89
CA GLY A 514 -50.44 -2.15 -32.38
C GLY A 514 -50.75 -1.52 -33.75
N GLY A 515 -49.98 -1.85 -34.79
CA GLY A 515 -50.19 -1.28 -36.11
C GLY A 515 -49.20 -1.63 -37.20
N ARG A 516 -48.75 -2.89 -37.38
CA ARG A 516 -48.39 -3.44 -38.71
C ARG A 516 -47.96 -4.91 -38.71
N ALA A 517 -48.53 -5.63 -39.68
CA ALA A 517 -48.04 -6.79 -40.44
C ALA A 517 -47.46 -8.00 -39.69
N GLY A 518 -48.21 -9.10 -39.79
CA GLY A 518 -47.92 -10.38 -39.17
C GLY A 518 -46.62 -11.06 -39.60
N TRP A 519 -45.99 -11.69 -38.62
CA TRP A 519 -45.18 -12.89 -38.81
C TRP A 519 -45.86 -14.01 -38.04
N GLY A 520 -46.45 -14.94 -38.79
CA GLY A 520 -47.24 -16.04 -38.26
C GLY A 520 -46.39 -17.03 -37.47
N ARG A 521 -46.71 -17.19 -36.19
CA ARG A 521 -46.43 -18.44 -35.46
C ARG A 521 -47.56 -19.41 -35.78
N GLY A 522 -47.30 -20.36 -36.68
CA GLY A 522 -48.19 -21.49 -36.93
C GLY A 522 -48.09 -22.53 -35.79
N PRO A 523 -49.20 -23.11 -35.32
CA PRO A 523 -49.18 -24.19 -34.32
C PRO A 523 -49.32 -25.57 -34.97
N GLY A 524 -48.58 -26.55 -34.43
CA GLY A 524 -48.96 -27.97 -34.43
C GLY A 524 -48.34 -28.86 -35.52
N GLY A 525 -47.84 -30.03 -35.10
CA GLY A 525 -47.45 -31.11 -36.04
C GLY A 525 -46.66 -32.23 -35.39
N ARG A 526 -47.37 -33.23 -34.86
CA ARG A 526 -46.89 -34.49 -34.29
C ARG A 526 -46.76 -35.55 -35.40
N ALA A 527 -45.84 -36.50 -35.20
CA ALA A 527 -45.76 -37.86 -35.76
C ALA A 527 -45.18 -38.10 -37.17
N GLY A 528 -44.41 -39.20 -37.27
CA GLY A 528 -44.34 -40.03 -38.47
C GLY A 528 -42.93 -40.22 -39.04
N GLY A 529 -42.37 -41.42 -38.91
CA GLY A 529 -41.08 -41.81 -39.48
C GLY A 529 -41.14 -42.22 -40.96
N GLY A 530 -40.03 -42.77 -41.45
CA GLY A 530 -39.97 -43.50 -42.72
C GLY A 530 -38.95 -42.96 -43.73
N GLU A 531 -37.74 -43.50 -43.64
CA GLU A 531 -36.93 -44.13 -44.70
C GLU A 531 -37.10 -43.81 -46.21
N VAL A 532 -35.96 -43.99 -46.91
CA VAL A 532 -35.72 -44.04 -48.39
C VAL A 532 -35.63 -42.66 -49.07
N GLY A 533 -34.50 -42.15 -49.57
CA GLY A 533 -33.45 -42.78 -50.38
C GLY A 533 -33.71 -42.48 -51.87
N VAL A 534 -32.86 -41.69 -52.55
CA VAL A 534 -32.45 -41.82 -53.97
C VAL A 534 -31.64 -40.60 -54.45
N ARG A 535 -30.61 -40.96 -55.22
CA ARG A 535 -29.53 -40.23 -55.91
C ARG A 535 -29.93 -39.03 -56.79
N GLY A 536 -28.96 -38.14 -57.02
CA GLY A 536 -28.89 -37.32 -58.23
C GLY A 536 -27.61 -36.47 -58.33
N ASN A 537 -26.67 -36.93 -59.15
CA ASN A 537 -25.40 -36.27 -59.54
C ASN A 537 -25.58 -34.88 -60.20
N GLY A 538 -24.54 -34.05 -60.15
CA GLY A 538 -24.33 -32.95 -61.10
C GLY A 538 -23.06 -32.14 -60.86
N MET A 539 -21.99 -32.49 -61.57
CA MET A 539 -20.71 -31.76 -61.68
C MET A 539 -20.87 -30.37 -62.35
N GLY A 540 -19.97 -29.43 -62.03
CA GLY A 540 -19.77 -28.22 -62.83
C GLY A 540 -18.62 -27.33 -62.33
N MET A 541 -17.51 -27.33 -63.06
CA MET A 541 -16.25 -26.59 -62.83
C MET A 541 -16.29 -25.12 -63.28
N SER A 542 -15.20 -24.40 -62.91
CA SER A 542 -14.66 -23.13 -63.46
C SER A 542 -15.20 -21.84 -62.84
N GLY A 543 -14.43 -20.78 -62.56
CA GLY A 543 -13.02 -20.49 -62.82
C GLY A 543 -12.85 -18.99 -63.12
N GLY A 544 -11.89 -18.33 -62.44
CA GLY A 544 -11.28 -17.03 -62.80
C GLY A 544 -12.03 -15.76 -62.37
N MET A 545 -11.45 -14.57 -62.36
CA MET A 545 -10.07 -14.04 -62.27
C MET A 545 -10.23 -12.50 -62.27
N ASN A 546 -9.25 -11.75 -61.73
CA ASN A 546 -9.05 -10.28 -61.81
C ASN A 546 -10.07 -9.39 -61.07
N GLY A 547 -9.72 -8.23 -60.50
CA GLY A 547 -8.53 -7.36 -60.53
C GLY A 547 -9.05 -5.96 -60.13
N GLY A 548 -8.54 -5.32 -59.07
CA GLY A 548 -7.46 -4.34 -59.17
C GLY A 548 -7.96 -2.93 -59.55
N MET A 549 -7.97 -1.98 -58.60
CA MET A 549 -7.70 -0.57 -58.93
C MET A 549 -7.30 0.27 -57.69
N ASN A 550 -6.06 0.75 -57.77
CA ASN A 550 -5.47 1.87 -57.05
C ASN A 550 -6.21 3.18 -57.33
N THR A 551 -6.24 4.11 -56.37
CA THR A 551 -6.09 5.55 -56.65
C THR A 551 -5.43 6.26 -55.47
N MET A 552 -4.20 6.74 -55.70
CA MET A 552 -3.51 7.77 -54.93
C MET A 552 -3.95 9.17 -55.43
N MET A 553 -4.10 10.14 -54.51
CA MET A 553 -3.72 11.58 -54.67
C MET A 553 -3.59 12.17 -53.26
N MET A 554 -2.43 12.64 -52.76
CA MET A 554 -1.63 13.86 -53.06
C MET A 554 -2.27 15.20 -52.62
N GLY A 555 -1.51 15.95 -51.80
CA GLY A 555 -1.59 17.40 -51.56
C GLY A 555 -2.23 17.78 -50.19
N GLY A 556 -1.62 18.53 -49.26
CA GLY A 556 -0.48 19.46 -49.33
C GLY A 556 -0.97 20.92 -49.21
N GLY A 557 -0.65 21.59 -48.10
CA GLY A 557 -0.85 23.04 -47.85
C GLY A 557 -1.56 23.31 -46.51
N GLY A 558 -1.10 24.13 -45.57
CA GLY A 558 -0.09 25.19 -45.60
C GLY A 558 -0.75 26.56 -45.42
N GLY A 559 -0.70 27.13 -44.21
CA GLY A 559 -0.54 28.58 -44.00
C GLY A 559 -1.71 29.41 -43.45
N MET A 560 -1.39 30.14 -42.37
CA MET A 560 -1.83 31.50 -41.99
C MET A 560 -3.28 31.71 -41.52
N ASN A 561 -3.65 32.71 -40.71
CA ASN A 561 -3.03 33.63 -39.73
C ASN A 561 -4.22 34.54 -39.33
N THR A 562 -4.59 34.71 -38.06
CA THR A 562 -5.41 35.88 -37.65
C THR A 562 -5.15 36.24 -36.19
N MET A 563 -4.54 37.41 -36.00
CA MET A 563 -4.43 38.15 -34.75
C MET A 563 -5.72 38.94 -34.46
N MET A 564 -6.07 39.12 -33.19
CA MET A 564 -6.58 40.37 -32.56
C MET A 564 -6.49 40.20 -31.03
N MET A 565 -5.70 41.00 -30.29
CA MET A 565 -6.07 42.25 -29.55
C MET A 565 -7.24 42.03 -28.57
N GLY A 566 -7.24 42.39 -27.29
CA GLY A 566 -6.38 43.13 -26.35
C GLY A 566 -6.99 42.92 -24.93
N GLY A 567 -6.25 43.05 -23.83
CA GLY A 567 -6.11 44.32 -23.11
C GLY A 567 -7.27 44.57 -22.12
N GLY A 568 -7.03 44.51 -20.81
CA GLY A 568 -8.04 44.89 -19.81
C GLY A 568 -7.61 44.63 -18.36
N GLY A 569 -6.80 45.52 -17.80
CA GLY A 569 -6.54 45.59 -16.37
C GLY A 569 -7.74 46.19 -15.61
N GLY A 570 -7.97 45.68 -14.39
CA GLY A 570 -8.99 46.19 -13.47
C GLY A 570 -8.41 46.27 -12.06
N MET A 571 -7.92 47.46 -11.69
CA MET A 571 -7.70 47.88 -10.32
C MET A 571 -9.07 48.12 -9.65
N SER A 572 -9.19 47.77 -8.37
CA SER A 572 -10.29 48.23 -7.51
C SER A 572 -9.73 48.76 -6.18
N PRO A 573 -10.08 49.99 -5.74
CA PRO A 573 -9.55 50.62 -4.53
C PRO A 573 -10.56 50.73 -3.39
N GLY A 574 -10.05 50.97 -2.17
CA GLY A 574 -10.77 51.56 -1.03
C GLY A 574 -11.25 50.54 0.02
N GLY A 575 -11.16 50.77 1.33
CA GLY A 575 -10.80 51.94 2.13
C GLY A 575 -11.32 51.77 3.57
N GLY A 576 -10.80 52.54 4.53
CA GLY A 576 -11.35 52.76 5.89
C GLY A 576 -10.76 51.84 6.97
N MET A 577 -9.93 52.24 7.96
CA MET A 577 -9.81 53.43 8.84
C MET A 577 -10.68 53.39 10.12
N GLY A 578 -10.02 53.52 11.29
CA GLY A 578 -10.57 53.86 12.62
C GLY A 578 -10.86 52.65 13.53
N GLY A 579 -10.56 52.60 14.83
CA GLY A 579 -10.01 53.52 15.84
C GLY A 579 -9.77 52.67 17.13
N ALA A 580 -8.69 52.86 17.88
CA ALA A 580 -8.60 53.70 19.08
C ALA A 580 -9.64 53.39 20.19
N GLY A 581 -9.17 53.00 21.40
CA GLY A 581 -9.91 53.30 22.63
C GLY A 581 -9.82 52.32 23.81
N MET A 582 -8.92 52.66 24.75
CA MET A 582 -9.13 52.71 26.22
C MET A 582 -9.24 51.39 27.03
N MET A 583 -8.37 51.12 28.01
CA MET A 583 -8.16 51.72 29.35
C MET A 583 -9.10 51.19 30.45
N MET A 584 -8.55 51.18 31.68
CA MET A 584 -9.04 50.67 32.98
C MET A 584 -8.69 49.19 33.21
N GLY A 585 -7.76 48.82 34.11
CA GLY A 585 -7.62 49.24 35.51
C GLY A 585 -8.41 48.23 36.36
N GLY A 586 -7.93 47.63 37.44
CA GLY A 586 -6.71 47.74 38.23
C GLY A 586 -6.90 46.84 39.46
N GLY A 587 -5.82 46.66 40.22
CA GLY A 587 -5.84 46.09 41.58
C GLY A 587 -5.72 44.56 41.61
N GLY A 588 -4.76 43.94 42.29
CA GLY A 588 -3.76 44.46 43.21
C GLY A 588 -3.58 43.48 44.38
N SER A 589 -2.32 43.21 44.73
CA SER A 589 -1.84 42.80 46.07
C SER A 589 -2.28 41.40 46.55
N MET A 590 -1.45 40.48 47.05
CA MET A 590 -0.34 40.47 48.01
C MET A 590 0.23 39.02 47.89
N GLY A 591 1.51 38.65 48.04
CA GLY A 591 2.60 39.12 48.87
C GLY A 591 3.30 37.88 49.48
N GLY A 592 4.63 37.84 49.50
CA GLY A 592 5.44 36.82 50.20
C GLY A 592 6.40 36.05 49.28
N ALA A 593 7.61 36.52 48.94
CA ALA A 593 8.80 36.84 49.74
C ALA A 593 9.60 35.61 50.22
N SER A 594 10.69 35.31 49.47
CA SER A 594 11.99 34.75 49.90
C SER A 594 12.73 34.29 48.62
N GLY A 595 13.94 34.69 48.22
CA GLY A 595 15.03 35.43 48.84
C GLY A 595 16.36 34.77 48.42
N MET A 596 17.19 35.49 47.65
CA MET A 596 18.67 35.39 47.44
C MET A 596 19.27 34.03 46.99
N ALA A 597 20.26 33.91 46.10
CA ALA A 597 21.46 34.71 45.81
C ALA A 597 21.92 34.51 44.32
N SER A 598 22.30 35.55 43.57
CA SER A 598 23.69 35.95 43.16
C SER A 598 24.68 34.79 43.01
N MET A 599 25.52 34.61 41.99
CA MET A 599 26.32 35.46 41.09
C MET A 599 26.55 34.63 39.79
N GLY A 600 26.99 35.12 38.64
CA GLY A 600 27.54 36.41 38.24
C GLY A 600 27.60 36.45 36.71
N GLY A 601 27.52 37.65 36.16
CA GLY A 601 27.62 37.90 34.73
C GLY A 601 29.05 37.99 34.23
N ALA A 602 29.20 37.77 32.93
CA ALA A 602 30.19 38.44 32.10
C ALA A 602 29.50 38.73 30.76
N GLY A 603 29.31 40.01 30.48
CA GLY A 603 28.79 40.51 29.21
C GLY A 603 29.89 41.12 28.34
N MET A 604 29.44 41.68 27.22
CA MET A 604 30.18 42.35 26.14
C MET A 604 30.83 41.39 25.13
N MET A 605 30.79 41.62 23.82
CA MET A 605 30.73 42.90 23.12
C MET A 605 30.11 42.70 21.72
N GLN A 606 29.18 43.59 21.37
CA GLN A 606 28.59 43.78 20.05
C GLN A 606 29.48 44.77 19.28
N GLN A 607 30.00 44.40 18.11
CA GLN A 607 30.57 45.39 17.20
C GLN A 607 30.25 45.05 15.73
N GLN A 608 29.40 45.90 15.19
CA GLN A 608 29.03 46.09 13.80
C GLN A 608 30.14 46.91 13.13
N MET A 609 30.67 46.47 11.99
CA MET A 609 31.43 47.30 11.06
C MET A 609 31.21 46.84 9.62
N SER A 610 30.94 47.82 8.79
CA SER A 610 30.70 47.80 7.35
C SER A 610 31.97 47.67 6.51
N GLY A 611 31.81 47.14 5.30
CA GLY A 611 32.28 47.75 4.04
C GLY A 611 33.78 48.01 3.83
N GLY A 612 34.36 47.33 2.85
CA GLY A 612 35.65 47.71 2.25
C GLY A 612 36.03 46.80 1.09
N GLY A 613 35.96 47.32 -0.13
CA GLY A 613 36.41 46.64 -1.34
C GLY A 613 37.89 46.89 -1.68
N MET A 614 38.27 46.31 -2.83
CA MET A 614 39.54 46.41 -3.56
C MET A 614 40.76 45.63 -3.03
N GLY A 615 41.44 44.95 -3.95
CA GLY A 615 42.83 44.52 -3.75
C GLY A 615 43.23 43.26 -4.50
N SER A 616 43.34 43.36 -5.83
CA SER A 616 44.08 42.42 -6.68
C SER A 616 45.53 42.23 -6.21
N MET A 617 46.01 40.98 -6.12
CA MET A 617 47.44 40.66 -6.25
C MET A 617 47.63 39.19 -6.65
N GLN A 618 48.12 39.00 -7.89
CA GLN A 618 48.94 37.87 -8.31
C GLN A 618 50.25 37.83 -7.48
N PRO A 619 50.91 36.66 -7.36
CA PRO A 619 52.05 36.46 -8.27
C PRO A 619 52.29 35.01 -8.74
N ALA A 620 52.89 34.99 -9.93
CA ALA A 620 54.00 34.13 -10.37
C ALA A 620 53.81 32.61 -10.56
N SER A 621 53.75 32.30 -11.85
CA SER A 621 53.98 31.05 -12.56
C SER A 621 55.43 30.51 -12.49
N SER A 622 55.54 29.20 -12.29
CA SER A 622 56.55 28.29 -12.87
C SER A 622 56.01 26.87 -12.66
N GLY A 623 55.76 25.98 -13.61
CA GLY A 623 56.30 25.79 -14.95
C GLY A 623 56.73 24.33 -15.07
N ARG A 624 55.81 23.41 -15.42
CA ARG A 624 56.15 22.20 -16.19
C ARG A 624 54.91 21.52 -16.77
N VAL A 625 54.95 21.42 -18.10
CA VAL A 625 53.96 20.85 -19.01
C VAL A 625 54.40 19.43 -19.36
N ILE A 626 53.54 18.44 -19.13
CA ILE A 626 53.44 17.13 -19.81
C ILE A 626 51.97 16.72 -19.57
N GLY A 627 51.09 16.41 -20.50
CA GLY A 627 51.12 16.15 -21.94
C GLY A 627 49.81 15.40 -22.18
N THR A 628 48.78 16.10 -22.66
CA THR A 628 47.49 15.51 -23.02
C THR A 628 47.63 14.81 -24.37
N ASN A 629 47.15 13.58 -24.49
CA ASN A 629 46.72 13.07 -25.80
C ASN A 629 45.43 12.25 -25.67
N PRO A 630 44.44 12.48 -26.55
CA PRO A 630 43.16 11.79 -26.60
C PRO A 630 43.25 10.55 -27.51
N LEU A 631 42.37 9.57 -27.31
CA LEU A 631 41.81 8.65 -28.34
C LEU A 631 41.25 7.40 -27.64
N TYR A 632 39.94 7.19 -27.74
CA TYR A 632 39.28 5.99 -28.31
C TYR A 632 37.82 5.94 -27.83
N GLY A 633 36.93 6.38 -28.70
CA GLY A 633 35.57 5.88 -28.76
C GLY A 633 35.47 4.97 -29.99
N SER A 634 34.96 3.76 -29.82
CA SER A 634 34.29 2.98 -30.87
C SER A 634 33.74 1.67 -30.28
N ALA A 635 32.47 1.42 -30.59
CA ALA A 635 31.71 0.22 -30.27
C ALA A 635 32.31 -1.07 -30.85
N PRO A 636 31.98 -2.26 -30.31
CA PRO A 636 32.22 -3.51 -31.01
C PRO A 636 30.96 -4.01 -31.73
N SER A 637 31.15 -4.39 -32.99
CA SER A 637 30.30 -5.37 -33.70
C SER A 637 31.12 -6.63 -33.97
N PRO A 638 30.44 -7.78 -34.16
CA PRO A 638 30.97 -9.09 -33.81
C PRO A 638 31.66 -9.77 -34.99
N LEU A 639 32.67 -10.60 -34.74
CA LEU A 639 33.07 -11.66 -35.68
C LEU A 639 33.88 -12.75 -34.96
N SER A 640 33.28 -13.94 -35.03
CA SER A 640 33.88 -15.27 -35.27
C SER A 640 35.38 -15.47 -35.03
N SER A 641 35.68 -16.48 -34.22
CA SER A 641 36.78 -17.40 -34.53
C SER A 641 36.50 -18.78 -33.92
N GLN A 642 36.17 -19.73 -34.79
CA GLN A 642 36.33 -21.16 -34.61
C GLN A 642 37.83 -21.50 -34.79
N PRO A 643 38.41 -22.43 -34.01
CA PRO A 643 38.70 -23.79 -34.51
C PRO A 643 38.49 -24.83 -33.38
N GLY A 644 38.27 -26.13 -33.56
CA GLY A 644 38.33 -27.04 -34.69
C GLY A 644 38.63 -28.45 -34.11
N GLY A 645 37.86 -29.46 -34.54
CA GLY A 645 38.33 -30.86 -34.67
C GLY A 645 38.13 -31.85 -33.51
N GLY A 646 37.37 -32.92 -33.78
CA GLY A 646 37.38 -34.22 -33.05
C GLY A 646 35.98 -34.77 -32.77
N ALA A 647 35.24 -35.31 -33.75
CA ALA A 647 35.27 -36.70 -34.26
C ALA A 647 34.34 -37.68 -33.51
N MET A 648 33.52 -38.36 -34.33
CA MET A 648 32.78 -39.62 -34.13
C MET A 648 31.38 -39.60 -33.47
N GLY A 649 30.39 -40.09 -34.23
CA GLY A 649 29.34 -40.94 -33.65
C GLY A 649 27.88 -40.64 -34.02
N GLY A 650 27.47 -40.99 -35.24
CA GLY A 650 26.25 -41.77 -35.55
C GLY A 650 24.84 -41.33 -35.10
N GLY A 651 23.91 -41.39 -36.06
CA GLY A 651 22.50 -41.74 -35.80
C GLY A 651 21.50 -40.63 -36.11
N GLY A 652 20.78 -40.77 -37.22
CA GLY A 652 19.76 -39.81 -37.67
C GLY A 652 18.42 -39.93 -36.93
N MET A 653 17.64 -38.85 -37.02
CA MET A 653 16.17 -38.82 -37.16
C MET A 653 15.73 -37.38 -37.45
N SER A 654 14.70 -37.23 -38.28
CA SER A 654 14.03 -35.98 -38.67
C SER A 654 12.61 -35.96 -38.05
N PRO A 655 11.79 -34.90 -38.19
CA PRO A 655 11.82 -33.66 -37.43
C PRO A 655 10.49 -33.40 -36.69
N GLY A 656 10.48 -32.50 -35.69
CA GLY A 656 9.20 -31.98 -35.18
C GLY A 656 9.29 -31.10 -33.93
N GLY A 657 8.52 -30.00 -33.94
CA GLY A 657 7.94 -29.40 -32.74
C GLY A 657 8.60 -28.12 -32.25
N GLY A 658 7.88 -27.00 -32.38
CA GLY A 658 8.33 -25.67 -32.01
C GLY A 658 8.49 -25.40 -30.50
N GLY A 659 9.23 -24.34 -30.20
CA GLY A 659 9.37 -23.76 -28.88
C GLY A 659 9.17 -22.25 -28.94
N MET A 660 8.20 -21.76 -28.17
CA MET A 660 7.98 -20.35 -27.87
C MET A 660 9.22 -19.76 -27.19
N VAL A 661 9.60 -18.54 -27.56
CA VAL A 661 10.52 -17.70 -26.79
C VAL A 661 9.75 -16.44 -26.40
N GLY A 662 9.55 -16.27 -25.09
CA GLY A 662 8.85 -15.14 -24.49
C GLY A 662 9.64 -13.85 -24.59
N GLY A 663 8.94 -12.77 -24.95
CA GLY A 663 9.47 -11.41 -24.90
C GLY A 663 9.50 -10.93 -23.45
N GLY A 664 10.69 -10.73 -22.91
CA GLY A 664 10.89 -9.95 -21.68
C GLY A 664 10.63 -8.47 -21.98
N ALA A 665 9.71 -7.86 -21.24
CA ALA A 665 9.53 -6.41 -21.25
C ALA A 665 10.84 -5.73 -20.83
N SER A 666 11.24 -4.72 -21.59
CA SER A 666 12.52 -4.05 -21.37
C SER A 666 12.47 -3.20 -20.10
N GLU A 667 13.60 -3.04 -19.43
CA GLU A 667 13.77 -2.21 -18.22
C GLU A 667 13.23 -0.77 -18.40
N ALA A 668 13.23 -0.27 -19.64
CA ALA A 668 12.67 1.02 -20.01
C ALA A 668 11.14 1.09 -19.80
N GLU A 669 10.41 0.01 -20.07
CA GLU A 669 8.94 -0.05 -19.88
C GLU A 669 8.59 -0.08 -18.38
N MET A 670 9.41 -0.74 -17.56
CA MET A 670 9.26 -0.69 -16.10
C MET A 670 9.51 0.72 -15.55
N LEU A 671 10.55 1.41 -16.01
CA LEU A 671 10.82 2.79 -15.59
C LEU A 671 9.72 3.76 -16.03
N GLN A 672 9.15 3.56 -17.22
CA GLN A 672 8.06 4.39 -17.73
C GLN A 672 6.76 4.16 -16.95
N SER A 673 6.47 2.92 -16.57
CA SER A 673 5.37 2.57 -15.66
C SER A 673 5.55 3.22 -14.29
N LEU A 674 6.76 3.14 -13.71
CA LEU A 674 7.07 3.69 -12.39
C LEU A 674 6.98 5.24 -12.36
N MET A 675 7.43 5.90 -13.43
CA MET A 675 7.28 7.36 -13.58
C MET A 675 5.82 7.78 -13.75
N SER A 676 5.00 6.97 -14.43
CA SER A 676 3.56 7.22 -14.55
C SER A 676 2.84 7.10 -13.19
N GLU A 677 3.26 6.12 -12.37
CA GLU A 677 2.74 5.89 -11.02
C GLU A 677 3.14 7.02 -10.06
N ILE A 678 4.38 7.52 -10.14
CA ILE A 678 4.83 8.67 -9.36
C ILE A 678 4.02 9.93 -9.71
N ASN A 679 3.75 10.17 -11.00
CA ASN A 679 2.95 11.32 -11.43
C ASN A 679 1.48 11.19 -11.00
N ARG A 680 0.94 9.97 -10.98
CA ARG A 680 -0.38 9.67 -10.41
C ARG A 680 -0.41 10.03 -8.92
N LEU A 681 0.56 9.57 -8.15
CA LEU A 681 0.64 9.85 -6.71
C LEU A 681 0.83 11.34 -6.41
N LYS A 682 1.61 12.06 -7.21
CA LYS A 682 1.72 13.53 -7.12
C LYS A 682 0.38 14.23 -7.37
N SER A 683 -0.39 13.76 -8.35
CA SER A 683 -1.72 14.32 -8.64
C SER A 683 -2.72 14.06 -7.51
N GLU A 684 -2.64 12.90 -6.86
CA GLU A 684 -3.51 12.50 -5.74
C GLU A 684 -3.17 13.24 -4.43
N LEU A 685 -1.93 13.68 -4.26
CA LEU A 685 -1.47 14.42 -3.07
C LEU A 685 -1.81 15.93 -3.11
N GLY A 686 -2.41 16.42 -4.20
CA GLY A 686 -2.87 17.81 -4.28
C GLY A 686 -1.74 18.85 -4.27
N GLU A 687 -0.50 18.44 -4.59
CA GLU A 687 0.60 19.38 -4.82
C GLU A 687 0.42 20.03 -6.21
N GLN A 688 -0.51 20.98 -6.28
CA GLN A 688 -0.47 21.99 -7.34
C GLN A 688 0.48 23.10 -6.87
N HIS A 689 1.66 23.15 -7.48
CA HIS A 689 2.40 24.39 -7.61
C HIS A 689 1.83 25.22 -8.75
#